data_AF-A0A6B2CRN0-F1
#
_entry.id   AF-A0A6B2CRN0-F1
#
_cell.length_a   1.000
_cell.length_b   1.000
_cell.length_c   1.000
_cell.angle_alpha   90.00
_cell.angle_beta   90.00
_cell.angle_gamma   90.00
#
_symmetry.space_group_name_H-M   'P 1'
#
loop_
_entity.id
_entity.type
_entity.pdbx_description
1 polymer ?
#
loop_
_entity_poly.entity_id
_entity_poly.type
_entity_poly.pdbx_seq_one_letter_code
_entity_poly.pdbx_strand_id
1 'polypeptide(L)'
;MEMWRRRGKAASAAALYSVYSGLYSEAVVSSVASAVVLAEVGRFREAVEYVQKAAKTLYEGAREVFEQVKVAAQRLVELFVEAVARVLAWVDEHKAYLFLMTAAAAGVIALGVALNLWGLVEMEKLAYAAVGAPFVAGLADAGGKAAERFRAVADRWRVDENEKQKIEEVINEVINAPQKRERPFSKLTGLKNLPKPLVELRRALARVKDEAEKDAAVVVTLVLYKTLVKNAWVYGEWAELYRWARGLVEKQEFVVTADKIRELREAQRRLEEVAEHVRRELDRVLALYALHSRDLYEKLRPHLEVDVKRAEGLAEARSHELGKYSDANMGTKAYAALLSVARGGIYGHAAMLLMAEGTLADVVLLTPKGAYEKAKRIAERRGEAVDPSRSRRGAAGWEDSAASALLRYLLGSAVDEDLKFRRVEGGFEVFRTYGGVEARVDVLMVEGQPRSKATSEELRRFVEEAKRTAPDLSGFDKAPQYLEWRATDVTTSGKQIAGTTAHPWQLAWYIGVLGEEESFSGGASITKEGRRLNVTMYWPREREDQILRESRWLESVLGRRVESWRELVYAVDWSRVLERVKELANELRPWIGPERASDAERESLMRRMLGELALLAHFAEARRGMDDSRWREERVKRLARAVETLSSGRITGEYANELAQAIIRYAEGHKKDAERRIKNLAKVVGLSMEELRGVVERVLSGDDPYVYCLARDCARDEVVRKFVAPALELIMLDKARNNEFDREEALLRFGEMYATALAGDGHVEHRLIVLAVGGELGGGAALLRLATLYVLKELLPDEQNFDVQAYIGEGRYYYIVASGKNAARLMRLLAVSAPSAGGEYLSNKFNEFVKETQVEVRLDKDSIRRTEGGLVAADLTISEGGIEIKYNVYLRSDKVELQFVSTDRSRVELTARLLKLVGVGTEVEKAGGGDVWYVVATTDKLAAGREELRKALAEIVKVARKNRWIDADKAKLWLEKLEEGRVLREGWPKYEVGLVEGALVVRFASPNPGSIEREAQRLRDMGLVEGVHFSVKTPEGGKNGYVSILKEGLAYAARLSVYGKDEQQRRLAAEFVEYILQRAWEEGKDVYRKALEVVEEGRARGSLKLEGLEKEVEVNGKTYVVKVKGGEAVEEDRGGRKLLRIKIKAEVGRVEGEHIVDRVVREYTITFGRYGKLNAVVGYAYASASGGSEADAERLSALIEALTGRRPRVYRMKDGIIMIVCGREHLEGFMRYVELADAIKGWLEETRR
;
A
#
# COMPACT_ATOMS: atom_id res chain seq x y z
N MET A 1 9.78 -19.75 -46.74
CA MET A 1 9.79 -19.30 -48.16
C MET A 1 8.60 -19.97 -48.83
N GLU A 2 7.63 -19.31 -49.45
CA GLU A 2 7.51 -17.91 -49.87
C GLU A 2 6.07 -17.44 -49.57
N MET A 3 5.94 -16.71 -48.46
CA MET A 3 5.00 -15.61 -48.35
C MET A 3 5.47 -14.52 -49.32
N TRP A 4 4.61 -14.03 -50.21
CA TRP A 4 4.52 -12.64 -50.65
C TRP A 4 3.50 -12.54 -51.79
N ARG A 5 2.22 -12.32 -51.43
CA ARG A 5 1.20 -11.57 -52.20
C ARG A 5 -0.17 -11.77 -51.54
N ARG A 6 -0.56 -10.82 -50.69
CA ARG A 6 -1.93 -10.31 -50.49
C ARG A 6 -1.97 -9.47 -49.21
N ARG A 7 -1.85 -8.15 -49.35
CA ARG A 7 -2.46 -7.15 -48.45
C ARG A 7 -2.47 -5.79 -49.15
N GLY A 8 -3.49 -5.60 -49.97
CA GLY A 8 -3.95 -4.30 -50.45
C GLY A 8 -5.42 -4.14 -50.06
N LYS A 9 -5.66 -3.77 -48.79
CA LYS A 9 -6.91 -3.26 -48.21
C LYS A 9 -6.74 -3.13 -46.68
N ALA A 10 -6.04 -2.09 -46.26
CA ALA A 10 -6.02 -1.61 -44.86
C ALA A 10 -5.54 -0.15 -44.71
N ALA A 11 -5.27 0.57 -45.80
CA ALA A 11 -4.72 1.93 -45.74
C ALA A 11 -5.77 3.05 -45.86
N SER A 12 -7.06 2.74 -46.08
CA SER A 12 -8.10 3.77 -46.29
C SER A 12 -8.93 4.11 -45.05
N ALA A 13 -8.67 3.48 -43.89
CA ALA A 13 -9.43 3.76 -42.66
C ALA A 13 -8.73 4.77 -41.72
N ALA A 14 -7.41 4.97 -41.85
CA ALA A 14 -6.67 5.93 -41.04
C ALA A 14 -6.76 7.38 -41.55
N ALA A 15 -7.15 7.58 -42.82
CA ALA A 15 -7.18 8.91 -43.45
C ALA A 15 -8.46 9.72 -43.18
N LEU A 16 -9.51 9.10 -42.63
CA LEU A 16 -10.76 9.79 -42.30
C LEU A 16 -10.83 10.27 -40.83
N TYR A 17 -9.95 9.80 -39.96
CA TYR A 17 -9.93 10.22 -38.55
C TYR A 17 -9.20 11.56 -38.34
N SER A 18 -8.23 11.88 -39.19
CA SER A 18 -7.40 13.09 -39.09
C SER A 18 -8.05 14.38 -39.64
N VAL A 19 -9.19 14.26 -40.34
CA VAL A 19 -9.94 15.43 -40.84
C VAL A 19 -10.92 15.99 -39.78
N TYR A 20 -11.24 15.22 -38.73
CA TYR A 20 -12.18 15.65 -37.69
C TYR A 20 -11.54 16.33 -36.47
N SER A 21 -10.20 16.38 -36.36
CA SER A 21 -9.50 16.87 -35.15
C SER A 21 -8.93 18.29 -35.22
N GLY A 22 -9.13 19.04 -36.31
CA GLY A 22 -8.97 20.51 -36.30
C GLY A 22 -7.65 21.08 -35.78
N LEU A 23 -6.52 20.39 -35.96
CA LEU A 23 -5.18 20.89 -35.59
C LEU A 23 -4.25 20.84 -36.82
N TYR A 24 -4.03 22.01 -37.42
CA TYR A 24 -3.30 22.21 -38.68
C TYR A 24 -1.81 21.76 -38.67
N SER A 25 -1.22 21.51 -37.49
CA SER A 25 0.20 21.17 -37.34
C SER A 25 0.52 19.68 -37.54
N GLU A 26 -0.42 18.76 -37.31
CA GLU A 26 -0.18 17.31 -37.49
C GLU A 26 -0.29 16.86 -38.96
N ALA A 27 -1.08 17.57 -39.77
CA ALA A 27 -1.23 17.27 -41.19
C ALA A 27 0.11 17.39 -41.94
N VAL A 28 0.94 18.39 -41.59
CA VAL A 28 2.24 18.67 -42.21
C VAL A 28 3.26 17.59 -41.88
N VAL A 29 3.31 17.14 -40.61
CA VAL A 29 4.21 16.08 -40.14
C VAL A 29 3.84 14.72 -40.76
N SER A 30 2.54 14.44 -40.90
CA SER A 30 2.04 13.22 -41.56
C SER A 30 2.41 13.17 -43.06
N SER A 31 2.38 14.30 -43.76
CA SER A 31 2.79 14.39 -45.16
C SER A 31 4.30 14.23 -45.38
N VAL A 32 5.14 14.74 -44.47
CA VAL A 32 6.60 14.55 -44.53
C VAL A 32 6.98 13.09 -44.25
N ALA A 33 6.35 12.46 -43.25
CA ALA A 33 6.57 11.04 -42.96
C ALA A 33 6.14 10.15 -44.14
N SER A 34 5.03 10.47 -44.81
CA SER A 34 4.55 9.72 -45.98
C SER A 34 5.45 9.90 -47.21
N ALA A 35 6.05 11.09 -47.41
CA ALA A 35 6.99 11.35 -48.48
C ALA A 35 8.34 10.63 -48.29
N VAL A 36 8.81 10.51 -47.03
CA VAL A 36 10.00 9.73 -46.67
C VAL A 36 9.78 8.24 -46.95
N VAL A 37 8.61 7.70 -46.60
CA VAL A 37 8.25 6.30 -46.87
C VAL A 37 8.10 6.03 -48.37
N LEU A 38 7.57 6.96 -49.17
CA LEU A 38 7.46 6.80 -50.63
C LEU A 38 8.82 6.91 -51.35
N ALA A 39 9.77 7.68 -50.80
CA ALA A 39 11.13 7.80 -51.28
C ALA A 39 11.96 6.53 -51.01
N GLU A 40 11.78 5.88 -49.85
CA GLU A 40 12.44 4.60 -49.53
C GLU A 40 12.00 3.44 -50.46
N VAL A 41 10.85 3.54 -51.11
CA VAL A 41 10.30 2.52 -52.03
C VAL A 41 10.54 2.89 -53.51
N GLY A 42 11.36 3.90 -53.80
CA GLY A 42 11.82 4.24 -55.16
C GLY A 42 10.80 4.99 -56.04
N ARG A 43 9.68 5.46 -55.48
CA ARG A 43 8.62 6.20 -56.22
C ARG A 43 8.80 7.72 -56.10
N PHE A 44 9.98 8.21 -56.48
CA PHE A 44 10.39 9.61 -56.30
C PHE A 44 9.49 10.64 -56.99
N ARG A 45 8.95 10.32 -58.17
CA ARG A 45 8.10 11.23 -58.93
C ARG A 45 6.78 11.54 -58.22
N GLU A 46 6.20 10.53 -57.56
CA GLU A 46 4.94 10.68 -56.81
C GLU A 46 5.14 11.38 -55.47
N ALA A 47 6.27 11.15 -54.79
CA ALA A 47 6.65 11.87 -53.59
C ALA A 47 6.81 13.38 -53.86
N VAL A 48 7.40 13.75 -55.00
CA VAL A 48 7.56 15.16 -55.43
C VAL A 48 6.21 15.79 -55.77
N GLU A 49 5.33 15.10 -56.50
CA GLU A 49 3.98 15.63 -56.81
C GLU A 49 3.13 15.82 -55.55
N TYR A 50 3.25 14.93 -54.55
CA TYR A 50 2.53 15.05 -53.29
C TYR A 50 3.01 16.24 -52.45
N VAL A 51 4.33 16.44 -52.38
CA VAL A 51 4.94 17.60 -51.69
C VAL A 51 4.61 18.91 -52.41
N GLN A 52 4.59 18.93 -53.75
CA GLN A 52 4.18 20.11 -54.52
C GLN A 52 2.71 20.47 -54.31
N LYS A 53 1.81 19.48 -54.26
CA LYS A 53 0.39 19.72 -53.91
C LYS A 53 0.25 20.27 -52.51
N ALA A 54 0.91 19.66 -51.52
CA ALA A 54 0.86 20.10 -50.13
C ALA A 54 1.42 21.52 -49.95
N ALA A 55 2.53 21.85 -50.63
CA ALA A 55 3.12 23.18 -50.63
C ALA A 55 2.22 24.23 -51.31
N LYS A 56 1.54 23.86 -52.40
CA LYS A 56 0.56 24.73 -53.07
C LYS A 56 -0.66 25.01 -52.19
N THR A 57 -1.18 24.00 -51.48
CA THR A 57 -2.29 24.17 -50.54
C THR A 57 -1.89 25.01 -49.32
N LEU A 58 -0.65 24.86 -48.83
CA LEU A 58 -0.08 25.72 -47.79
C LEU A 58 0.07 27.18 -48.27
N TYR A 59 0.49 27.38 -49.52
CA TYR A 59 0.62 28.71 -50.13
C TYR A 59 -0.74 29.40 -50.33
N GLU A 60 -1.76 28.66 -50.79
CA GLU A 60 -3.12 29.18 -50.96
C GLU A 60 -3.78 29.50 -49.61
N GLY A 61 -3.60 28.65 -48.59
CA GLY A 61 -4.08 28.91 -47.23
C GLY A 61 -3.36 30.07 -46.53
N ALA A 62 -2.05 30.26 -46.78
CA ALA A 62 -1.31 31.41 -46.27
C ALA A 62 -1.74 32.71 -46.97
N ARG A 63 -2.03 32.68 -48.27
CA ARG A 63 -2.45 33.84 -49.05
C ARG A 63 -3.77 34.46 -48.56
N GLU A 64 -4.74 33.65 -48.13
CA GLU A 64 -5.99 34.13 -47.53
C GLU A 64 -5.78 34.85 -46.18
N VAL A 65 -4.82 34.37 -45.38
CA VAL A 65 -4.46 34.97 -44.08
C VAL A 65 -3.64 36.25 -44.26
N PHE A 66 -2.79 36.32 -45.29
CA PHE A 66 -1.96 37.49 -45.58
C PHE A 66 -2.72 38.64 -46.27
N GLU A 67 -3.85 38.39 -46.95
CA GLU A 67 -4.69 39.47 -47.49
C GLU A 67 -5.32 40.35 -46.39
N GLN A 68 -5.45 39.83 -45.16
CA GLN A 68 -6.01 40.57 -44.02
C GLN A 68 -5.01 41.50 -43.33
N VAL A 69 -3.73 41.48 -43.68
CA VAL A 69 -2.70 42.32 -43.03
C VAL A 69 -1.90 43.11 -44.08
N LYS A 70 -2.55 44.11 -44.67
CA LYS A 70 -1.87 45.09 -45.53
C LYS A 70 -1.23 46.19 -44.68
N VAL A 71 0.10 46.34 -44.81
CA VAL A 71 0.81 47.58 -45.23
C VAL A 71 2.31 47.55 -44.90
N ALA A 72 2.84 46.64 -44.07
CA ALA A 72 4.27 46.68 -43.69
C ALA A 72 5.19 45.56 -44.25
N ALA A 73 4.67 44.57 -44.97
CA ALA A 73 5.44 43.35 -45.33
C ALA A 73 5.80 43.22 -46.82
N GLN A 74 5.61 44.25 -47.65
CA GLN A 74 5.74 44.11 -49.11
C GLN A 74 7.20 43.95 -49.57
N ARG A 75 8.16 44.56 -48.85
CA ARG A 75 9.60 44.51 -49.19
C ARG A 75 10.30 43.22 -48.77
N LEU A 76 9.81 42.56 -47.70
CA LEU A 76 10.35 41.28 -47.23
C LEU A 76 9.93 40.13 -48.15
N VAL A 77 8.72 40.19 -48.69
CA VAL A 77 8.22 39.17 -49.62
C VAL A 77 8.94 39.26 -50.97
N GLU A 78 9.25 40.46 -51.48
CA GLU A 78 10.06 40.61 -52.70
C GLU A 78 11.47 40.02 -52.54
N LEU A 79 12.17 40.33 -51.44
CA LEU A 79 13.50 39.77 -51.16
C LEU A 79 13.47 38.26 -50.98
N PHE A 80 12.41 37.72 -50.38
CA PHE A 80 12.23 36.28 -50.22
C PHE A 80 11.94 35.60 -51.57
N VAL A 81 11.09 36.19 -52.41
CA VAL A 81 10.77 35.66 -53.75
C VAL A 81 11.98 35.71 -54.67
N GLU A 82 12.79 36.78 -54.61
CA GLU A 82 14.02 36.90 -55.39
C GLU A 82 15.10 35.89 -54.92
N ALA A 83 15.22 35.67 -53.60
CA ALA A 83 16.10 34.65 -53.05
C ALA A 83 15.67 33.24 -53.46
N VAL A 84 14.37 32.94 -53.40
CA VAL A 84 13.83 31.63 -53.81
C VAL A 84 13.96 31.42 -55.32
N ALA A 85 13.76 32.46 -56.15
CA ALA A 85 13.92 32.37 -57.60
C ALA A 85 15.38 32.13 -58.01
N ARG A 86 16.35 32.79 -57.37
CA ARG A 86 17.80 32.56 -57.60
C ARG A 86 18.24 31.17 -57.14
N VAL A 87 17.65 30.67 -56.05
CA VAL A 87 17.92 29.32 -55.55
C VAL A 87 17.32 28.25 -56.47
N LEU A 88 16.11 28.47 -57.01
CA LEU A 88 15.50 27.56 -57.97
C LEU A 88 16.24 27.52 -59.32
N ALA A 89 16.76 28.65 -59.79
CA ALA A 89 17.59 28.71 -61.00
C ALA A 89 18.93 27.96 -60.84
N TRP A 90 19.42 27.78 -59.61
CA TRP A 90 20.65 27.06 -59.30
C TRP A 90 20.45 25.54 -59.13
N VAL A 91 19.21 25.10 -58.89
CA VAL A 91 18.83 23.69 -58.69
C VAL A 91 18.75 22.90 -60.01
N ASP A 92 18.60 23.58 -61.15
CA ASP A 92 18.49 22.90 -62.46
C ASP A 92 19.83 22.37 -63.00
N GLU A 93 20.97 22.74 -62.39
CA GLU A 93 22.29 22.39 -62.94
C GLU A 93 23.05 21.30 -62.15
N HIS A 94 22.74 21.01 -60.86
CA HIS A 94 23.49 20.01 -60.08
C HIS A 94 22.65 19.16 -59.10
N LYS A 95 22.93 17.84 -59.10
CA LYS A 95 22.15 16.71 -58.54
C LYS A 95 21.59 16.88 -57.11
N ALA A 96 20.32 16.47 -56.97
CA ALA A 96 19.34 16.73 -55.91
C ALA A 96 19.52 16.10 -54.51
N TYR A 97 20.57 15.34 -54.23
CA TYR A 97 20.64 14.56 -52.96
C TYR A 97 21.11 15.39 -51.75
N LEU A 98 22.05 16.32 -51.93
CA LEU A 98 22.53 17.18 -50.85
C LEU A 98 21.51 18.27 -50.46
N PHE A 99 20.66 18.70 -51.41
CA PHE A 99 19.73 19.80 -51.19
C PHE A 99 18.54 19.43 -50.29
N LEU A 100 18.08 18.17 -50.27
CA LEU A 100 16.97 17.75 -49.39
C LEU A 100 17.36 17.81 -47.91
N MET A 101 18.60 17.47 -47.56
CA MET A 101 19.11 17.56 -46.19
C MET A 101 19.32 19.00 -45.75
N THR A 102 19.83 19.87 -46.64
CA THR A 102 20.04 21.28 -46.32
C THR A 102 18.72 22.07 -46.29
N ALA A 103 17.76 21.76 -47.15
CA ALA A 103 16.43 22.36 -47.15
C ALA A 103 15.58 21.92 -45.95
N ALA A 104 15.71 20.68 -45.48
CA ALA A 104 15.08 20.23 -44.23
C ALA A 104 15.68 20.94 -43.01
N ALA A 105 17.01 21.08 -42.95
CA ALA A 105 17.67 21.82 -41.87
C ALA A 105 17.35 23.32 -41.90
N ALA A 106 17.36 23.95 -43.07
CA ALA A 106 16.99 25.35 -43.24
C ALA A 106 15.49 25.60 -42.97
N GLY A 107 14.62 24.65 -43.30
CA GLY A 107 13.19 24.70 -42.99
C GLY A 107 12.90 24.59 -41.49
N VAL A 108 13.65 23.76 -40.76
CA VAL A 108 13.56 23.67 -39.29
C VAL A 108 14.10 24.92 -38.61
N ILE A 109 15.20 25.48 -39.13
CA ILE A 109 15.78 26.74 -38.61
C ILE A 109 14.85 27.93 -38.93
N ALA A 110 14.27 28.00 -40.13
CA ALA A 110 13.32 29.03 -40.51
C ALA A 110 11.99 28.92 -39.75
N LEU A 111 11.51 27.70 -39.46
CA LEU A 111 10.34 27.47 -38.60
C LEU A 111 10.65 27.86 -37.14
N GLY A 112 11.87 27.57 -36.65
CA GLY A 112 12.34 28.02 -35.34
C GLY A 112 12.49 29.54 -35.23
N VAL A 113 12.90 30.22 -36.31
CA VAL A 113 12.97 31.69 -36.39
C VAL A 113 11.58 32.31 -36.56
N ALA A 114 10.68 31.70 -37.33
CA ALA A 114 9.30 32.16 -37.52
C ALA A 114 8.44 31.97 -36.25
N LEU A 115 8.62 30.86 -35.52
CA LEU A 115 7.96 30.63 -34.22
C LEU A 115 8.52 31.57 -33.13
N ASN A 116 9.82 31.91 -33.18
CA ASN A 116 10.39 32.94 -32.32
C ASN A 116 9.94 34.37 -32.71
N LEU A 117 9.61 34.63 -33.98
CA LEU A 117 9.07 35.92 -34.44
C LEU A 117 7.56 36.07 -34.17
N TRP A 118 6.79 34.98 -34.07
CA TRP A 118 5.38 35.04 -33.65
C TRP A 118 5.21 35.25 -32.14
N GLY A 119 6.20 34.85 -31.33
CA GLY A 119 6.31 35.23 -29.92
C GLY A 119 6.69 36.70 -29.67
N LEU A 120 7.02 37.47 -30.71
CA LEU A 120 7.51 38.86 -30.61
C LEU A 120 6.42 39.93 -30.80
N VAL A 121 5.12 39.58 -30.86
CA VAL A 121 3.99 40.55 -30.85
C VAL A 121 3.27 40.59 -29.50
N GLU A 122 3.97 40.30 -28.39
CA GLU A 122 3.62 40.83 -27.07
C GLU A 122 4.62 41.95 -26.69
N MET A 123 4.40 43.14 -27.27
CA MET A 123 5.09 44.38 -26.88
C MET A 123 4.59 44.87 -25.50
N GLU A 124 5.04 44.23 -24.43
CA GLU A 124 4.99 44.79 -23.07
C GLU A 124 6.23 44.44 -22.22
N LYS A 125 7.38 44.19 -22.88
CA LYS A 125 8.67 43.89 -22.21
C LYS A 125 9.88 44.65 -22.78
N LEU A 126 9.68 45.91 -23.19
CA LEU A 126 10.78 46.86 -23.41
C LEU A 126 10.61 48.13 -22.56
N ALA A 127 10.52 47.94 -21.24
CA ALA A 127 10.63 49.03 -20.26
C ALA A 127 11.60 48.70 -19.11
N TYR A 128 12.43 47.66 -19.21
CA TYR A 128 13.38 47.30 -18.14
C TYR A 128 14.81 47.00 -18.61
N ALA A 129 15.17 47.45 -19.82
CA ALA A 129 16.54 47.37 -20.34
C ALA A 129 17.19 48.74 -20.53
N ALA A 130 16.68 49.78 -19.84
CA ALA A 130 17.21 51.14 -19.94
C ALA A 130 17.20 51.88 -18.60
N VAL A 131 17.69 51.26 -17.52
CA VAL A 131 18.28 51.99 -16.37
C VAL A 131 19.37 51.13 -15.72
N GLY A 132 20.62 51.45 -16.07
CA GLY A 132 21.79 51.48 -15.18
C GLY A 132 22.12 50.29 -14.28
N ALA A 133 23.21 49.59 -14.62
CA ALA A 133 24.14 49.14 -13.59
C ALA A 133 24.53 50.35 -12.71
N PRO A 134 24.31 50.29 -11.39
CA PRO A 134 25.32 49.78 -10.49
C PRO A 134 24.71 49.00 -9.31
N PHE A 135 24.48 47.70 -9.48
CA PHE A 135 24.20 46.79 -8.35
C PHE A 135 24.84 45.39 -8.51
N VAL A 136 25.82 45.27 -9.41
CA VAL A 136 26.54 44.00 -9.68
C VAL A 136 27.75 43.80 -8.74
N ALA A 137 28.08 44.79 -7.90
CA ALA A 137 29.22 44.69 -6.98
C ALA A 137 28.87 44.24 -5.54
N GLY A 138 27.62 43.85 -5.25
CA GLY A 138 27.16 43.49 -3.89
C GLY A 138 26.55 42.10 -3.72
N LEU A 139 26.52 41.26 -4.75
CA LEU A 139 25.79 39.98 -4.76
C LEU A 139 26.69 38.75 -4.99
N ALA A 140 28.01 38.91 -4.84
CA ALA A 140 28.97 37.83 -5.06
C ALA A 140 29.18 36.90 -3.83
N ASP A 141 28.46 37.08 -2.71
CA ASP A 141 28.82 36.34 -1.49
C ASP A 141 27.64 35.98 -0.56
N ALA A 142 26.54 35.43 -1.08
CA ALA A 142 25.39 35.06 -0.22
C ALA A 142 24.66 33.73 -0.57
N GLY A 143 25.24 32.86 -1.40
CA GLY A 143 24.50 31.76 -2.02
C GLY A 143 24.79 30.32 -1.53
N GLY A 144 25.58 30.08 -0.47
CA GLY A 144 26.03 28.74 -0.05
C GLY A 144 25.33 28.10 1.14
N LYS A 145 24.16 28.60 1.54
CA LYS A 145 23.64 28.46 2.91
C LYS A 145 23.26 27.03 3.32
N ALA A 146 22.81 26.16 2.41
CA ALA A 146 22.44 24.76 2.76
C ALA A 146 23.67 23.87 3.00
N ALA A 147 24.66 23.92 2.11
CA ALA A 147 25.94 23.24 2.29
C ALA A 147 26.72 23.83 3.47
N GLU A 148 26.63 25.15 3.68
CA GLU A 148 27.17 25.84 4.84
C GLU A 148 26.52 25.39 6.15
N ARG A 149 25.24 25.00 6.18
CA ARG A 149 24.62 24.42 7.40
C ARG A 149 25.22 23.07 7.76
N PHE A 150 25.36 22.17 6.80
CA PHE A 150 26.00 20.87 7.04
C PHE A 150 27.47 21.03 7.43
N ARG A 151 28.19 21.93 6.75
CA ARG A 151 29.57 22.28 7.09
C ARG A 151 29.67 22.95 8.46
N ALA A 152 28.79 23.87 8.82
CA ALA A 152 28.78 24.54 10.12
C ALA A 152 28.51 23.57 11.27
N VAL A 153 27.62 22.59 11.06
CA VAL A 153 27.43 21.49 12.02
C VAL A 153 28.69 20.63 12.09
N ALA A 154 29.27 20.22 10.95
CA ALA A 154 30.49 19.42 10.93
C ALA A 154 31.67 20.14 11.63
N ASP A 155 31.93 21.40 11.29
CA ASP A 155 33.03 22.20 11.84
C ASP A 155 32.82 22.52 13.33
N ARG A 156 31.57 22.78 13.76
CA ARG A 156 31.26 23.02 15.18
C ARG A 156 31.49 21.79 16.05
N TRP A 157 31.26 20.60 15.51
CA TRP A 157 31.38 19.34 16.23
C TRP A 157 32.69 18.58 15.94
N ARG A 158 33.56 19.15 15.08
CA ARG A 158 34.92 18.68 14.84
C ARG A 158 35.85 19.21 15.92
N VAL A 159 35.86 18.52 17.04
CA VAL A 159 36.79 18.73 18.16
C VAL A 159 38.03 17.87 17.98
N ASP A 160 39.18 18.32 18.50
CA ASP A 160 40.38 17.48 18.53
C ASP A 160 40.17 16.25 19.44
N GLU A 161 41.00 15.22 19.26
CA GLU A 161 40.78 13.95 19.95
C GLU A 161 40.92 14.08 21.49
N ASN A 162 41.69 15.04 21.99
CA ASN A 162 41.81 15.32 23.42
C ASN A 162 40.55 16.00 23.98
N GLU A 163 39.98 16.97 23.26
CA GLU A 163 38.71 17.59 23.63
C GLU A 163 37.53 16.62 23.53
N LYS A 164 37.50 15.79 22.48
CA LYS A 164 36.52 14.72 22.31
C LYS A 164 36.55 13.74 23.46
N GLN A 165 37.74 13.29 23.87
CA GLN A 165 37.90 12.39 25.00
C GLN A 165 37.42 13.02 26.32
N LYS A 166 37.79 14.28 26.59
CA LYS A 166 37.30 15.03 27.77
C LYS A 166 35.78 15.17 27.79
N ILE A 167 35.15 15.42 26.64
CA ILE A 167 33.69 15.56 26.58
C ILE A 167 33.01 14.20 26.75
N GLU A 168 33.54 13.12 26.16
CA GLU A 168 33.02 11.77 26.37
C GLU A 168 33.14 11.33 27.84
N GLU A 169 34.25 11.66 28.51
CA GLU A 169 34.44 11.41 29.95
C GLU A 169 33.37 12.14 30.79
N VAL A 170 33.14 13.42 30.53
CA VAL A 170 32.09 14.21 31.21
C VAL A 170 30.69 13.65 30.93
N ILE A 171 30.39 13.28 29.68
CA ILE A 171 29.10 12.69 29.29
C ILE A 171 28.87 11.37 30.02
N ASN A 172 29.86 10.49 30.02
CA ASN A 172 29.77 9.19 30.68
C ASN A 172 29.66 9.37 32.20
N GLU A 173 30.35 10.33 32.81
CA GLU A 173 30.23 10.63 34.24
C GLU A 173 28.79 11.06 34.62
N VAL A 174 28.13 11.86 33.77
CA VAL A 174 26.76 12.31 33.98
C VAL A 174 25.74 11.20 33.71
N ILE A 175 25.88 10.46 32.60
CA ILE A 175 24.97 9.37 32.23
C ILE A 175 25.03 8.25 33.26
N ASN A 176 26.23 7.92 33.77
CA ASN A 176 26.44 6.85 34.75
C ASN A 176 26.20 7.29 36.21
N ALA A 177 25.83 8.55 36.45
CA ALA A 177 25.56 9.08 37.80
C ALA A 177 24.62 8.19 38.64
N PRO A 178 23.58 7.54 38.06
CA PRO A 178 22.71 6.63 38.83
C PRO A 178 23.42 5.42 39.44
N GLN A 179 24.60 5.00 38.95
CA GLN A 179 25.41 3.96 39.59
C GLN A 179 25.89 4.38 41.00
N LYS A 180 26.04 5.68 41.23
CA LYS A 180 26.38 6.28 42.52
C LYS A 180 25.15 6.84 43.26
N ARG A 181 23.94 6.47 42.83
CA ARG A 181 22.65 6.99 43.33
C ARG A 181 22.48 8.50 43.15
N GLU A 182 23.19 9.10 42.20
CA GLU A 182 23.07 10.51 41.82
C GLU A 182 22.15 10.66 40.61
N ARG A 183 21.49 11.82 40.48
CA ARG A 183 20.64 12.13 39.32
C ARG A 183 21.45 12.80 38.20
N PRO A 184 21.19 12.50 36.91
CA PRO A 184 21.93 13.09 35.79
C PRO A 184 21.97 14.62 35.80
N PHE A 185 20.85 15.31 36.06
CA PHE A 185 20.80 16.77 36.12
C PHE A 185 21.62 17.32 37.30
N SER A 186 21.46 16.74 38.50
CA SER A 186 22.22 17.13 39.68
C SER A 186 23.72 17.00 39.44
N LYS A 187 24.14 15.88 38.83
CA LYS A 187 25.54 15.64 38.47
C LYS A 187 26.06 16.68 37.47
N LEU A 188 25.32 16.95 36.40
CA LEU A 188 25.68 17.97 35.41
C LEU A 188 25.85 19.36 36.05
N THR A 189 24.97 19.73 36.99
CA THR A 189 25.05 21.04 37.67
C THR A 189 26.22 21.15 38.65
N GLY A 190 26.67 20.04 39.23
CA GLY A 190 27.78 19.99 40.17
C GLY A 190 29.17 20.07 39.52
N LEU A 191 29.28 19.82 38.22
CA LEU A 191 30.55 19.87 37.49
C LEU A 191 31.03 21.31 37.25
N LYS A 192 32.31 21.57 37.54
CA LYS A 192 33.01 22.84 37.26
C LYS A 192 33.78 22.72 35.94
N ASN A 193 33.95 23.83 35.22
CA ASN A 193 34.66 23.90 33.93
C ASN A 193 34.04 23.07 32.78
N LEU A 194 32.71 23.11 32.66
CA LEU A 194 31.99 22.46 31.55
C LEU A 194 32.37 23.08 30.19
N PRO A 195 32.56 22.26 29.14
CA PRO A 195 32.65 22.71 27.75
C PRO A 195 31.48 23.63 27.38
N LYS A 196 31.72 24.64 26.51
CA LYS A 196 30.74 25.68 26.13
C LYS A 196 29.35 25.11 25.78
N PRO A 197 29.21 24.02 25.01
CA PRO A 197 27.89 23.45 24.69
C PRO A 197 27.13 22.89 25.91
N LEU A 198 27.84 22.33 26.90
CA LEU A 198 27.23 21.82 28.13
C LEU A 198 26.81 22.96 29.06
N VAL A 199 27.48 24.12 28.97
CA VAL A 199 27.05 25.36 29.64
C VAL A 199 25.74 25.88 29.05
N GLU A 200 25.59 25.82 27.72
CA GLU A 200 24.34 26.19 27.01
C GLU A 200 23.18 25.26 27.39
N LEU A 201 23.43 23.94 27.44
CA LEU A 201 22.46 22.96 27.95
C LEU A 201 22.03 23.29 29.39
N ARG A 202 22.99 23.55 30.28
CA ARG A 202 22.70 23.91 31.68
C ARG A 202 21.83 25.18 31.79
N ARG A 203 22.06 26.17 30.93
CA ARG A 203 21.24 27.40 30.87
C ARG A 203 19.83 27.14 30.32
N ALA A 204 19.68 26.29 29.30
CA ALA A 204 18.38 25.94 28.73
C ALA A 204 17.48 25.22 29.75
N LEU A 205 18.07 24.35 30.57
CA LEU A 205 17.37 23.54 31.57
C LEU A 205 16.95 24.33 32.83
N ALA A 206 17.49 25.54 33.04
CA ALA A 206 17.12 26.38 34.18
C ALA A 206 15.64 26.80 34.20
N ARG A 207 14.95 26.69 33.05
CA ARG A 207 13.54 27.08 32.87
C ARG A 207 12.55 25.92 32.98
N VAL A 208 13.03 24.67 33.04
CA VAL A 208 12.20 23.47 33.20
C VAL A 208 11.82 23.34 34.68
N LYS A 209 10.56 23.02 35.00
CA LYS A 209 10.11 22.89 36.39
C LYS A 209 10.20 21.44 36.88
N ASP A 210 9.77 20.50 36.06
CA ASP A 210 9.75 19.08 36.40
C ASP A 210 11.16 18.49 36.45
N GLU A 211 11.44 17.71 37.50
CA GLU A 211 12.78 17.16 37.72
C GLU A 211 13.07 15.93 36.85
N ALA A 212 12.07 15.10 36.55
CA ALA A 212 12.23 13.95 35.66
C ALA A 212 12.42 14.43 34.21
N GLU A 213 11.70 15.49 33.81
CA GLU A 213 11.86 16.15 32.53
C GLU A 213 13.27 16.74 32.36
N LYS A 214 13.86 17.31 33.42
CA LYS A 214 15.25 17.78 33.42
C LYS A 214 16.24 16.64 33.20
N ASP A 215 16.12 15.56 33.96
CA ASP A 215 17.01 14.41 33.83
C ASP A 215 16.91 13.77 32.45
N ALA A 216 15.69 13.61 31.91
CA ALA A 216 15.46 13.10 30.57
C ALA A 216 16.08 14.03 29.50
N ALA A 217 15.85 15.33 29.61
CA ALA A 217 16.40 16.31 28.66
C ALA A 217 17.94 16.36 28.69
N VAL A 218 18.56 16.21 29.87
CA VAL A 218 20.02 16.05 30.00
C VAL A 218 20.47 14.80 29.24
N VAL A 219 19.90 13.64 29.55
CA VAL A 219 20.31 12.37 28.95
C VAL A 219 20.19 12.40 27.43
N VAL A 220 19.02 12.77 26.89
CA VAL A 220 18.81 12.82 25.43
C VAL A 220 19.74 13.82 24.76
N THR A 221 19.94 15.01 25.35
CA THR A 221 20.82 16.00 24.75
C THR A 221 22.29 15.57 24.77
N LEU A 222 22.75 14.90 25.83
CA LEU A 222 24.11 14.35 25.89
C LEU A 222 24.32 13.18 24.91
N VAL A 223 23.30 12.32 24.72
CA VAL A 223 23.36 11.26 23.71
C VAL A 223 23.40 11.84 22.30
N LEU A 224 22.57 12.83 22.00
CA LEU A 224 22.63 13.57 20.73
C LEU A 224 24.01 14.21 20.52
N TYR A 225 24.55 14.84 21.56
CA TYR A 225 25.87 15.45 21.53
C TYR A 225 26.97 14.45 21.19
N LYS A 226 27.04 13.36 21.95
CA LYS A 226 28.00 12.26 21.74
C LYS A 226 27.91 11.72 20.31
N THR A 227 26.69 11.59 19.80
CA THR A 227 26.43 11.09 18.45
C THR A 227 26.90 12.08 17.38
N LEU A 228 26.67 13.38 17.55
CA LEU A 228 27.12 14.42 16.61
C LEU A 228 28.65 14.50 16.54
N VAL A 229 29.34 14.46 17.69
CA VAL A 229 30.81 14.50 17.74
C VAL A 229 31.43 13.26 17.10
N LYS A 230 30.89 12.06 17.37
CA LYS A 230 31.40 10.82 16.78
C LYS A 230 31.24 10.74 15.26
N ASN A 231 30.25 11.45 14.71
CA ASN A 231 29.86 11.33 13.31
C ASN A 231 30.01 12.66 12.55
N ALA A 232 30.79 13.62 13.05
CA ALA A 232 30.97 14.94 12.44
C ALA A 232 31.45 14.86 10.97
N TRP A 233 32.30 13.88 10.66
CA TRP A 233 32.75 13.56 9.30
C TRP A 233 31.59 13.29 8.33
N VAL A 234 30.54 12.57 8.75
CA VAL A 234 29.40 12.18 7.89
C VAL A 234 28.63 13.41 7.40
N TYR A 235 28.45 14.41 8.27
CA TYR A 235 27.85 15.68 7.89
C TYR A 235 28.75 16.52 6.98
N GLY A 236 30.07 16.40 7.13
CA GLY A 236 31.05 17.01 6.23
C GLY A 236 31.00 16.41 4.82
N GLU A 237 31.00 15.08 4.72
CA GLU A 237 30.85 14.34 3.46
C GLU A 237 29.55 14.74 2.73
N TRP A 238 28.44 14.84 3.46
CA TRP A 238 27.17 15.30 2.91
C TRP A 238 27.18 16.77 2.45
N ALA A 239 27.92 17.64 3.15
CA ALA A 239 28.10 19.03 2.74
C ALA A 239 28.88 19.16 1.42
N GLU A 240 29.88 18.29 1.20
CA GLU A 240 30.62 18.22 -0.06
C GLU A 240 29.71 17.78 -1.21
N LEU A 241 28.85 16.77 -1.00
CA LEU A 241 27.88 16.31 -2.00
C LEU A 241 26.85 17.39 -2.36
N TYR A 242 26.40 18.19 -1.40
CA TYR A 242 25.57 19.36 -1.67
C TYR A 242 26.30 20.43 -2.51
N ARG A 243 27.58 20.69 -2.23
CA ARG A 243 28.39 21.61 -3.03
C ARG A 243 28.65 21.10 -4.45
N TRP A 244 28.88 19.79 -4.60
CA TRP A 244 28.97 19.13 -5.89
C TRP A 244 27.67 19.29 -6.69
N ALA A 245 26.51 18.99 -6.10
CA ALA A 245 25.22 19.12 -6.77
C ALA A 245 24.93 20.57 -7.20
N ARG A 246 25.29 21.54 -6.35
CA ARG A 246 25.17 22.96 -6.68
C ARG A 246 26.01 23.37 -7.88
N GLY A 247 27.27 22.93 -7.95
CA GLY A 247 28.14 23.19 -9.11
C GLY A 247 27.67 22.52 -10.41
N LEU A 248 26.78 21.53 -10.34
CA LEU A 248 26.17 20.92 -11.52
C LEU A 248 24.96 21.72 -12.02
N VAL A 249 24.07 22.13 -11.13
CA VAL A 249 22.81 22.81 -11.52
C VAL A 249 23.02 24.21 -12.09
N GLU A 250 24.20 24.80 -11.87
CA GLU A 250 24.64 26.04 -12.53
C GLU A 250 24.87 25.85 -14.04
N LYS A 251 25.14 24.62 -14.49
CA LYS A 251 25.40 24.30 -15.90
C LYS A 251 24.10 24.17 -16.69
N GLN A 252 24.16 24.53 -17.97
CA GLN A 252 23.03 24.34 -18.89
C GLN A 252 22.78 22.85 -19.18
N GLU A 253 23.84 22.03 -19.14
CA GLU A 253 23.80 20.59 -19.36
C GLU A 253 24.89 19.89 -18.53
N PHE A 254 24.57 18.73 -17.93
CA PHE A 254 25.53 17.93 -17.17
C PHE A 254 25.15 16.43 -17.12
N VAL A 255 26.13 15.57 -16.82
CA VAL A 255 25.96 14.12 -16.65
C VAL A 255 26.30 13.73 -15.21
N VAL A 256 25.49 12.85 -14.63
CA VAL A 256 25.71 12.21 -13.34
C VAL A 256 25.91 10.72 -13.58
N THR A 257 27.07 10.20 -13.19
CA THR A 257 27.39 8.78 -13.39
C THR A 257 26.68 7.89 -12.36
N ALA A 258 26.42 6.64 -12.73
CA ALA A 258 25.86 5.64 -11.83
C ALA A 258 26.68 5.48 -10.53
N ASP A 259 28.01 5.52 -10.64
CA ASP A 259 28.92 5.46 -9.49
C ASP A 259 28.71 6.62 -8.52
N LYS A 260 28.47 7.84 -9.03
CA LYS A 260 28.22 9.00 -8.19
C LYS A 260 26.85 8.91 -7.49
N ILE A 261 25.85 8.31 -8.14
CA ILE A 261 24.55 8.00 -7.53
C ILE A 261 24.71 7.00 -6.38
N ARG A 262 25.55 5.98 -6.56
CA ARG A 262 25.87 5.00 -5.51
C ARG A 262 26.58 5.64 -4.33
N GLU A 263 27.55 6.51 -4.57
CA GLU A 263 28.24 7.29 -3.51
C GLU A 263 27.25 8.15 -2.71
N LEU A 264 26.29 8.81 -3.38
CA LEU A 264 25.22 9.57 -2.73
C LEU A 264 24.34 8.70 -1.83
N ARG A 265 23.93 7.51 -2.30
CA ARG A 265 23.12 6.56 -1.52
C ARG A 265 23.89 6.05 -0.30
N GLU A 266 25.19 5.80 -0.43
CA GLU A 266 26.03 5.37 0.69
C GLU A 266 26.18 6.47 1.75
N ALA A 267 26.40 7.73 1.35
CA ALA A 267 26.44 8.86 2.27
C ALA A 267 25.10 9.08 2.99
N GLN A 268 23.96 8.90 2.31
CA GLN A 268 22.64 8.92 2.95
C GLN A 268 22.49 7.80 3.97
N ARG A 269 22.87 6.57 3.62
CA ARG A 269 22.81 5.41 4.54
C ARG A 269 23.62 5.67 5.80
N ARG A 270 24.81 6.27 5.67
CA ARG A 270 25.62 6.68 6.84
C ARG A 270 24.88 7.70 7.72
N LEU A 271 24.14 8.67 7.16
CA LEU A 271 23.31 9.59 7.95
C LEU A 271 22.14 8.89 8.67
N GLU A 272 21.52 7.88 8.05
CA GLU A 272 20.48 7.06 8.69
C GLU A 272 21.06 6.22 9.84
N GLU A 273 22.26 5.66 9.66
CA GLU A 273 23.00 4.95 10.70
C GLU A 273 23.32 5.87 11.91
N VAL A 274 23.56 7.16 11.69
CA VAL A 274 23.73 8.15 12.77
C VAL A 274 22.45 8.31 13.60
N ALA A 275 21.27 8.26 12.99
CA ALA A 275 20.01 8.25 13.74
C ALA A 275 19.88 6.96 14.58
N GLU A 276 20.18 5.80 13.99
CA GLU A 276 20.19 4.52 14.71
C GLU A 276 21.16 4.49 15.89
N HIS A 277 22.29 5.19 15.82
CA HIS A 277 23.20 5.34 16.94
C HIS A 277 22.54 6.02 18.16
N VAL A 278 21.71 7.04 17.96
CA VAL A 278 20.97 7.69 19.07
C VAL A 278 20.03 6.68 19.73
N ARG A 279 19.27 5.92 18.93
CA ARG A 279 18.33 4.92 19.46
C ARG A 279 19.05 3.87 20.30
N ARG A 280 20.12 3.29 19.75
CA ARG A 280 20.94 2.28 20.45
C ARG A 280 21.57 2.82 21.74
N GLU A 281 22.04 4.06 21.74
CA GLU A 281 22.60 4.68 22.95
C GLU A 281 21.52 4.96 24.00
N LEU A 282 20.32 5.43 23.61
CA LEU A 282 19.20 5.60 24.54
C LEU A 282 18.74 4.26 25.15
N ASP A 283 18.68 3.19 24.35
CA ASP A 283 18.36 1.85 24.83
C ASP A 283 19.40 1.34 25.84
N ARG A 284 20.70 1.62 25.59
CA ARG A 284 21.78 1.32 26.56
C ARG A 284 21.62 2.08 27.86
N VAL A 285 21.25 3.36 27.80
CA VAL A 285 21.01 4.16 29.01
C VAL A 285 19.80 3.64 29.79
N LEU A 286 18.71 3.29 29.09
CA LEU A 286 17.53 2.68 29.72
C LEU A 286 17.86 1.35 30.40
N ALA A 287 18.66 0.49 29.77
CA ALA A 287 19.13 -0.75 30.37
C ALA A 287 20.00 -0.49 31.63
N LEU A 288 20.89 0.51 31.58
CA LEU A 288 21.71 0.92 32.72
C LEU A 288 20.85 1.42 33.89
N TYR A 289 19.81 2.20 33.61
CA TYR A 289 18.91 2.71 34.66
C TYR A 289 18.03 1.61 35.23
N ALA A 290 17.55 0.67 34.41
CA ALA A 290 16.82 -0.50 34.90
C ALA A 290 17.65 -1.33 35.90
N LEU A 291 18.97 -1.45 35.67
CA LEU A 291 19.88 -2.20 36.54
C LEU A 291 20.25 -1.48 37.85
N HIS A 292 20.43 -0.15 37.80
CA HIS A 292 21.01 0.60 38.92
C HIS A 292 20.03 1.54 39.65
N SER A 293 18.87 1.87 39.06
CA SER A 293 17.83 2.69 39.69
C SER A 293 16.46 2.48 39.06
N ARG A 294 15.67 1.57 39.62
CA ARG A 294 14.31 1.26 39.15
C ARG A 294 13.38 2.47 39.18
N ASP A 295 13.46 3.31 40.20
CA ASP A 295 12.67 4.55 40.31
C ASP A 295 13.00 5.55 39.19
N LEU A 296 14.30 5.73 38.86
CA LEU A 296 14.69 6.58 37.73
C LEU A 296 14.30 5.97 36.39
N TYR A 297 14.41 4.65 36.24
CA TYR A 297 13.98 3.96 35.02
C TYR A 297 12.48 4.17 34.77
N GLU A 298 11.63 3.92 35.77
CA GLU A 298 10.17 4.07 35.64
C GLU A 298 9.77 5.52 35.34
N LYS A 299 10.47 6.51 35.91
CA LYS A 299 10.23 7.94 35.65
C LYS A 299 10.73 8.41 34.28
N LEU A 300 11.88 7.93 33.81
CA LEU A 300 12.52 8.44 32.59
C LEU A 300 12.15 7.66 31.33
N ARG A 301 11.75 6.38 31.45
CA ARG A 301 11.37 5.54 30.31
C ARG A 301 10.36 6.21 29.37
N PRO A 302 9.24 6.81 29.83
CA PRO A 302 8.27 7.46 28.95
C PRO A 302 8.84 8.61 28.12
N HIS A 303 9.93 9.24 28.59
CA HIS A 303 10.59 10.35 27.92
C HIS A 303 11.73 9.90 26.98
N LEU A 304 12.40 8.79 27.29
CA LEU A 304 13.60 8.31 26.57
C LEU A 304 13.32 7.23 25.52
N GLU A 305 12.31 6.38 25.73
CA GLU A 305 11.99 5.26 24.84
C GLU A 305 11.55 5.76 23.45
N VAL A 306 12.17 5.24 22.38
CA VAL A 306 11.92 5.71 21.01
C VAL A 306 10.77 4.94 20.39
N ASP A 307 9.67 5.62 20.07
CA ASP A 307 8.63 5.08 19.18
C ASP A 307 9.06 5.28 17.72
N VAL A 308 9.58 4.20 17.12
CA VAL A 308 10.14 4.24 15.75
C VAL A 308 9.10 4.67 14.73
N LYS A 309 7.89 4.08 14.78
CA LYS A 309 6.83 4.38 13.81
C LYS A 309 6.42 5.85 13.89
N ARG A 310 6.31 6.38 15.11
CA ARG A 310 5.98 7.79 15.33
C ARG A 310 7.10 8.71 14.89
N ALA A 311 8.35 8.33 15.13
CA ALA A 311 9.51 9.11 14.71
C ALA A 311 9.68 9.16 13.19
N GLU A 312 9.42 8.06 12.48
CA GLU A 312 9.41 8.04 11.00
C GLU A 312 8.35 9.01 10.45
N GLY A 313 7.13 8.95 10.98
CA GLY A 313 6.08 9.90 10.62
C GLY A 313 6.46 11.36 10.89
N LEU A 314 7.08 11.65 12.04
CA LEU A 314 7.59 12.99 12.36
C LEU A 314 8.75 13.41 11.43
N ALA A 315 9.62 12.46 11.06
CA ALA A 315 10.76 12.74 10.20
C ALA A 315 10.34 13.18 8.79
N GLU A 316 9.20 12.69 8.31
CA GLU A 316 8.62 13.00 6.99
C GLU A 316 7.57 14.12 7.00
N ALA A 317 7.06 14.48 8.17
CA ALA A 317 5.96 15.42 8.34
C ALA A 317 6.19 16.77 7.62
N ARG A 318 5.13 17.36 7.06
CA ARG A 318 5.16 18.74 6.52
C ARG A 318 5.06 19.78 7.65
N SER A 319 5.36 21.06 7.37
CA SER A 319 5.38 22.09 8.42
C SER A 319 4.04 22.32 9.12
N HIS A 320 2.92 22.06 8.45
CA HIS A 320 1.58 22.10 9.03
C HIS A 320 1.21 20.80 9.76
N GLU A 321 1.93 19.71 9.50
CA GLU A 321 1.70 18.41 10.13
C GLU A 321 2.56 18.22 11.39
N LEU A 322 3.59 19.03 11.60
CA LEU A 322 4.41 19.00 12.82
C LEU A 322 3.58 19.15 14.11
N GLY A 323 2.40 19.79 14.04
CA GLY A 323 1.46 19.89 15.15
C GLY A 323 0.88 18.54 15.58
N LYS A 324 0.73 17.58 14.66
CA LYS A 324 0.22 16.21 14.94
C LYS A 324 1.15 15.40 15.86
N TYR A 325 2.39 15.85 16.02
CA TYR A 325 3.42 15.17 16.81
C TYR A 325 3.81 15.99 18.05
N SER A 326 2.95 16.90 18.52
CA SER A 326 3.24 17.77 19.67
C SER A 326 3.56 17.02 20.97
N ASP A 327 3.00 15.83 21.13
CA ASP A 327 3.14 14.92 22.27
C ASP A 327 4.21 13.83 22.05
N ALA A 328 4.99 13.89 20.96
CA ALA A 328 6.15 13.02 20.79
C ALA A 328 7.14 13.22 21.96
N ASN A 329 7.63 12.12 22.54
CA ASN A 329 8.57 12.19 23.66
C ASN A 329 9.98 12.63 23.21
N MET A 330 10.87 12.87 24.17
CA MET A 330 12.20 13.45 23.94
C MET A 330 13.10 12.52 23.11
N GLY A 331 13.12 11.22 23.40
CA GLY A 331 13.87 10.22 22.63
C GLY A 331 13.40 10.12 21.19
N THR A 332 12.08 10.07 20.98
CA THR A 332 11.43 10.04 19.66
C THR A 332 11.76 11.31 18.86
N LYS A 333 11.72 12.49 19.48
CA LYS A 333 12.12 13.76 18.85
C LYS A 333 13.59 13.77 18.42
N ALA A 334 14.48 13.25 19.25
CA ALA A 334 15.91 13.19 18.97
C ALA A 334 16.25 12.26 17.80
N TYR A 335 15.68 11.06 17.80
CA TYR A 335 15.82 10.09 16.71
C TYR A 335 15.19 10.63 15.41
N ALA A 336 13.96 11.16 15.47
CA ALA A 336 13.28 11.76 14.33
C ALA A 336 14.04 12.95 13.75
N ALA A 337 14.70 13.77 14.57
CA ALA A 337 15.46 14.92 14.09
C ALA A 337 16.61 14.48 13.17
N LEU A 338 17.42 13.50 13.58
CA LEU A 338 18.54 12.99 12.77
C LEU A 338 18.06 12.18 11.57
N LEU A 339 17.03 11.34 11.75
CA LEU A 339 16.41 10.61 10.65
C LEU A 339 15.84 11.57 9.59
N SER A 340 15.22 12.66 10.03
CA SER A 340 14.72 13.72 9.15
C SER A 340 15.84 14.47 8.44
N VAL A 341 17.06 14.56 9.00
CA VAL A 341 18.22 15.10 8.29
C VAL A 341 18.60 14.20 7.12
N ALA A 342 18.67 12.88 7.34
CA ALA A 342 18.92 11.91 6.28
C ALA A 342 17.82 11.97 5.20
N ARG A 343 16.55 11.90 5.62
CA ARG A 343 15.36 11.94 4.74
C ARG A 343 15.07 13.35 4.16
N GLY A 344 15.78 14.40 4.59
CA GLY A 344 15.57 15.79 4.16
C GLY A 344 14.16 16.32 4.43
N GLY A 345 13.60 15.92 5.58
CA GLY A 345 12.36 16.45 6.09
C GLY A 345 12.54 17.82 6.75
N ILE A 346 11.43 18.54 6.90
CA ILE A 346 11.45 19.92 7.39
C ILE A 346 11.87 19.99 8.87
N TYR A 347 11.62 18.93 9.63
CA TYR A 347 12.04 18.83 11.02
C TYR A 347 13.55 18.69 11.15
N GLY A 348 14.19 17.90 10.27
CA GLY A 348 15.65 17.77 10.19
C GLY A 348 16.33 19.07 9.79
N HIS A 349 15.76 19.80 8.82
CA HIS A 349 16.25 21.14 8.47
C HIS A 349 16.17 22.13 9.64
N ALA A 350 15.07 22.10 10.41
CA ALA A 350 14.95 22.89 11.63
C ALA A 350 15.98 22.47 12.70
N ALA A 351 16.17 21.16 12.88
CA ALA A 351 17.14 20.62 13.83
C ALA A 351 18.59 21.02 13.48
N MET A 352 18.97 20.96 12.19
CA MET A 352 20.29 21.39 11.73
C MET A 352 20.58 22.86 12.02
N LEU A 353 19.59 23.74 11.84
CA LEU A 353 19.72 25.15 12.19
C LEU A 353 19.93 25.35 13.69
N LEU A 354 19.17 24.62 14.52
CA LEU A 354 19.31 24.67 15.98
C LEU A 354 20.66 24.10 16.44
N MET A 355 21.16 23.04 15.79
CA MET A 355 22.47 22.43 16.04
C MET A 355 23.61 23.39 15.69
N ALA A 356 23.53 24.06 14.53
CA ALA A 356 24.52 25.03 14.09
C ALA A 356 24.60 26.24 15.04
N GLU A 357 23.48 26.69 15.60
CA GLU A 357 23.42 27.80 16.56
C GLU A 357 23.81 27.41 18.00
N GLY A 358 23.90 26.12 18.34
CA GLY A 358 24.23 25.65 19.70
C GLY A 358 23.02 25.41 20.60
N THR A 359 21.83 25.59 20.04
CA THR A 359 20.54 25.39 20.69
C THR A 359 20.08 23.93 20.61
N LEU A 360 20.98 22.95 20.81
CA LEU A 360 20.66 21.53 20.66
C LEU A 360 19.54 21.06 21.60
N ALA A 361 19.51 21.59 22.82
CA ALA A 361 18.46 21.28 23.82
C ALA A 361 17.05 21.66 23.33
N ASP A 362 16.91 22.64 22.45
CA ASP A 362 15.60 23.06 21.94
C ASP A 362 14.97 22.05 20.98
N VAL A 363 15.77 21.18 20.34
CA VAL A 363 15.26 20.04 19.54
C VAL A 363 14.49 19.06 20.43
N VAL A 364 14.92 18.93 21.69
CA VAL A 364 14.38 17.98 22.66
C VAL A 364 13.27 18.60 23.50
N LEU A 365 13.47 19.84 23.96
CA LEU A 365 12.57 20.53 24.88
C LEU A 365 11.31 21.10 24.21
N LEU A 366 11.42 21.60 22.98
CA LEU A 366 10.26 22.18 22.30
C LEU A 366 9.37 21.09 21.68
N THR A 367 8.10 21.42 21.43
CA THR A 367 7.27 20.63 20.52
C THR A 367 7.87 20.73 19.10
N PRO A 368 7.64 19.74 18.21
CA PRO A 368 8.21 19.80 16.86
C PRO A 368 7.85 21.07 16.09
N LYS A 369 6.60 21.55 16.25
CA LYS A 369 6.15 22.84 15.70
C LYS A 369 6.90 24.02 16.34
N GLY A 370 7.07 24.03 17.66
CA GLY A 370 7.81 25.08 18.37
C GLY A 370 9.29 25.16 17.98
N ALA A 371 9.95 24.00 17.81
CA ALA A 371 11.32 23.91 17.30
C ALA A 371 11.43 24.49 15.88
N TYR A 372 10.48 24.16 15.00
CA TYR A 372 10.40 24.72 13.65
C TYR A 372 10.23 26.25 13.66
N GLU A 373 9.30 26.81 14.45
CA GLU A 373 9.09 28.26 14.52
C GLU A 373 10.31 29.00 15.11
N LYS A 374 11.05 28.37 16.03
CA LYS A 374 12.33 28.90 16.53
C LYS A 374 13.39 28.89 15.43
N ALA A 375 13.55 27.78 14.72
CA ALA A 375 14.47 27.66 13.58
C ALA A 375 14.11 28.65 12.47
N LYS A 376 12.81 28.90 12.24
CA LYS A 376 12.32 29.89 11.27
C LYS A 376 12.76 31.31 11.62
N ARG A 377 12.63 31.72 12.89
CA ARG A 377 13.13 33.03 13.34
C ARG A 377 14.64 33.18 13.19
N ILE A 378 15.39 32.09 13.42
CA ILE A 378 16.85 32.06 13.20
C ILE A 378 17.16 32.23 11.71
N ALA A 379 16.47 31.48 10.84
CA ALA A 379 16.64 31.55 9.40
C ALA A 379 16.28 32.94 8.85
N GLU A 380 15.17 33.54 9.31
CA GLU A 380 14.74 34.90 8.93
C GLU A 380 15.79 35.96 9.30
N ARG A 381 16.39 35.87 10.50
CA ARG A 381 17.49 36.77 10.92
C ARG A 381 18.74 36.66 10.05
N ARG A 382 18.98 35.49 9.47
CA ARG A 382 20.09 35.20 8.55
C ARG A 382 19.72 35.45 7.08
N GLY A 383 18.49 35.90 6.80
CA GLY A 383 17.98 36.08 5.44
C GLY A 383 17.90 34.75 4.67
N GLU A 384 17.39 33.70 5.30
CA GLU A 384 17.31 32.33 4.74
C GLU A 384 15.93 31.70 5.02
N ALA A 385 15.59 30.65 4.27
CA ALA A 385 14.44 29.80 4.57
C ALA A 385 14.85 28.55 5.40
N VAL A 386 13.95 28.03 6.24
CA VAL A 386 14.20 26.76 6.97
C VAL A 386 14.45 25.62 5.98
N ASP A 387 13.61 25.50 4.96
CA ASP A 387 13.78 24.58 3.84
C ASP A 387 13.99 25.39 2.53
N PRO A 388 15.21 25.39 1.95
CA PRO A 388 15.50 26.10 0.71
C PRO A 388 14.60 25.68 -0.46
N SER A 389 14.22 24.39 -0.51
CA SER A 389 13.41 23.81 -1.60
C SER A 389 11.93 24.21 -1.57
N ARG A 390 11.48 24.95 -0.55
CA ARG A 390 10.05 25.30 -0.36
C ARG A 390 9.81 26.81 -0.15
N SER A 391 10.79 27.66 -0.47
CA SER A 391 10.66 29.10 -0.30
C SER A 391 9.74 29.73 -1.38
N ARG A 392 8.92 30.72 -0.99
CA ARG A 392 8.24 31.60 -1.97
C ARG A 392 9.31 32.45 -2.67
N ARG A 393 9.04 32.79 -3.94
CA ARG A 393 9.86 33.68 -4.81
C ARG A 393 10.67 34.70 -3.99
N GLY A 394 12.00 34.57 -4.02
CA GLY A 394 12.94 35.61 -3.56
C GLY A 394 13.71 35.37 -2.25
N ALA A 395 13.50 34.25 -1.52
CA ALA A 395 14.20 34.01 -0.23
C ALA A 395 15.33 32.95 -0.25
N ALA A 396 15.46 32.16 -1.32
CA ALA A 396 16.58 31.24 -1.56
C ALA A 396 17.04 31.35 -3.03
N GLY A 397 18.35 31.17 -3.28
CA GLY A 397 18.89 31.11 -4.64
C GLY A 397 18.26 29.96 -5.43
N TRP A 398 18.05 30.14 -6.73
CA TRP A 398 17.50 29.10 -7.61
C TRP A 398 18.41 27.85 -7.61
N GLU A 399 19.72 28.06 -7.49
CA GLU A 399 20.76 27.04 -7.43
C GLU A 399 20.62 26.12 -6.21
N ASP A 400 20.30 26.67 -5.03
CA ASP A 400 20.11 25.87 -3.82
C ASP A 400 18.84 25.01 -3.90
N SER A 401 17.78 25.57 -4.49
CA SER A 401 16.52 24.85 -4.74
C SER A 401 16.74 23.72 -5.75
N ALA A 402 17.47 24.01 -6.82
CA ALA A 402 17.83 23.06 -7.87
C ALA A 402 18.74 21.95 -7.36
N ALA A 403 19.76 22.28 -6.55
CA ALA A 403 20.68 21.29 -5.97
C ALA A 403 19.94 20.33 -5.02
N SER A 404 19.04 20.87 -4.18
CA SER A 404 18.21 20.03 -3.29
C SER A 404 17.26 19.13 -4.09
N ALA A 405 16.62 19.65 -5.14
CA ALA A 405 15.75 18.87 -6.01
C ALA A 405 16.51 17.77 -6.76
N LEU A 406 17.72 18.07 -7.27
CA LEU A 406 18.60 17.12 -7.94
C LEU A 406 19.01 15.99 -7.01
N LEU A 407 19.49 16.29 -5.80
CA LEU A 407 19.86 15.26 -4.82
C LEU A 407 18.68 14.37 -4.46
N ARG A 408 17.49 14.94 -4.23
CA ARG A 408 16.26 14.15 -3.98
C ARG A 408 15.92 13.24 -5.15
N TYR A 409 16.02 13.75 -6.38
CA TYR A 409 15.77 12.99 -7.59
C TYR A 409 16.72 11.80 -7.74
N LEU A 410 18.03 12.01 -7.56
CA LEU A 410 19.04 10.95 -7.69
C LEU A 410 18.87 9.85 -6.63
N LEU A 411 18.59 10.23 -5.37
CA LEU A 411 18.36 9.28 -4.27
C LEU A 411 17.06 8.49 -4.46
N GLY A 412 15.99 9.13 -4.95
CA GLY A 412 14.69 8.50 -5.17
C GLY A 412 14.53 7.79 -6.53
N SER A 413 15.50 7.91 -7.43
CA SER A 413 15.49 7.22 -8.73
C SER A 413 16.13 5.85 -8.60
N ALA A 414 15.38 4.78 -8.91
CA ALA A 414 15.89 3.41 -9.00
C ALA A 414 16.61 3.18 -10.34
N VAL A 415 17.65 4.00 -10.60
CA VAL A 415 18.43 3.95 -11.82
C VAL A 415 19.89 3.70 -11.44
N ASP A 416 20.48 2.67 -12.02
CA ASP A 416 21.89 2.27 -11.85
C ASP A 416 22.70 2.60 -13.11
N GLU A 417 22.30 3.65 -13.83
CA GLU A 417 22.80 4.06 -15.14
C GLU A 417 23.15 5.55 -15.14
N ASP A 418 23.94 5.97 -16.12
CA ASP A 418 24.33 7.36 -16.28
C ASP A 418 23.13 8.22 -16.71
N LEU A 419 22.98 9.37 -16.05
CA LEU A 419 21.88 10.30 -16.26
C LEU A 419 22.39 11.63 -16.78
N LYS A 420 21.78 12.13 -17.86
CA LYS A 420 22.06 13.44 -18.43
C LYS A 420 20.91 14.39 -18.15
N PHE A 421 21.23 15.61 -17.72
CA PHE A 421 20.29 16.66 -17.37
C PHE A 421 20.47 17.87 -18.28
N ARG A 422 19.38 18.41 -18.83
CA ARG A 422 19.37 19.66 -19.61
C ARG A 422 18.41 20.68 -18.99
N ARG A 423 18.86 21.91 -18.78
CA ARG A 423 18.08 22.97 -18.15
C ARG A 423 16.91 23.41 -19.03
N VAL A 424 15.73 23.52 -18.43
CA VAL A 424 14.49 24.04 -19.04
C VAL A 424 13.82 25.06 -18.13
N GLU A 425 12.81 25.77 -18.62
CA GLU A 425 12.04 26.72 -17.80
C GLU A 425 11.45 26.00 -16.57
N GLY A 426 11.87 26.44 -15.38
CA GLY A 426 11.44 25.88 -14.11
C GLY A 426 12.05 24.53 -13.68
N GLY A 427 13.01 23.94 -14.41
CA GLY A 427 13.59 22.63 -14.05
C GLY A 427 14.65 22.03 -15.00
N PHE A 428 14.70 20.69 -15.09
CA PHE A 428 15.60 19.92 -15.95
C PHE A 428 14.87 18.79 -16.70
N GLU A 429 15.17 18.61 -17.99
CA GLU A 429 14.88 17.36 -18.70
C GLU A 429 15.94 16.31 -18.35
N VAL A 430 15.52 15.07 -18.11
CA VAL A 430 16.39 13.96 -17.73
C VAL A 430 16.42 12.90 -18.83
N PHE A 431 17.62 12.45 -19.18
CA PHE A 431 17.88 11.45 -20.20
C PHE A 431 18.71 10.31 -19.60
N ARG A 432 18.45 9.06 -20.02
CA ARG A 432 19.36 7.93 -19.82
C ARG A 432 20.35 7.89 -20.98
N THR A 433 21.62 7.64 -20.67
CA THR A 433 22.66 7.47 -21.68
C THR A 433 23.11 6.01 -21.72
N TYR A 434 22.89 5.33 -22.86
CA TYR A 434 23.43 3.99 -23.12
C TYR A 434 24.34 4.01 -24.33
N GLY A 435 25.65 3.81 -24.14
CA GLY A 435 26.60 3.67 -25.25
C GLY A 435 26.55 4.84 -26.26
N GLY A 436 26.25 6.05 -25.82
CA GLY A 436 26.11 7.25 -26.66
C GLY A 436 24.69 7.57 -27.16
N VAL A 437 23.69 6.75 -26.85
CA VAL A 437 22.27 7.01 -27.18
C VAL A 437 21.56 7.64 -25.99
N GLU A 438 20.89 8.77 -26.22
CA GLU A 438 20.14 9.53 -25.21
C GLU A 438 18.63 9.26 -25.33
N ALA A 439 18.03 8.65 -24.29
CA ALA A 439 16.59 8.43 -24.20
C ALA A 439 15.99 9.34 -23.11
N ARG A 440 15.07 10.23 -23.50
CA ARG A 440 14.35 11.10 -22.55
C ARG A 440 13.50 10.24 -21.62
N VAL A 441 13.73 10.37 -20.31
CA VAL A 441 13.03 9.57 -19.28
C VAL A 441 12.23 10.41 -18.30
N ASP A 442 12.58 11.68 -18.08
CA ASP A 442 11.89 12.48 -17.07
C ASP A 442 11.98 13.99 -17.31
N VAL A 443 11.20 14.74 -16.53
CA VAL A 443 11.32 16.19 -16.32
C VAL A 443 11.29 16.45 -14.82
N LEU A 444 12.43 16.86 -14.27
CA LEU A 444 12.57 17.30 -12.88
C LEU A 444 12.19 18.78 -12.78
N MET A 445 11.00 19.07 -12.26
CA MET A 445 10.61 20.46 -11.96
C MET A 445 11.20 20.89 -10.62
N VAL A 446 11.86 22.06 -10.61
CA VAL A 446 12.50 22.66 -9.44
C VAL A 446 11.65 23.77 -8.84
N GLU A 447 10.88 24.49 -9.67
CA GLU A 447 9.99 25.55 -9.19
C GLU A 447 8.81 24.99 -8.39
N GLY A 448 8.74 25.35 -7.11
CA GLY A 448 7.73 24.82 -6.18
C GLY A 448 8.16 23.50 -5.55
N GLN A 449 7.25 22.53 -5.42
CA GLN A 449 7.60 21.22 -4.88
C GLN A 449 8.25 20.36 -5.98
N PRO A 450 9.41 19.70 -5.75
CA PRO A 450 10.02 18.85 -6.75
C PRO A 450 9.09 17.73 -7.21
N ARG A 451 8.87 17.66 -8.52
CA ARG A 451 7.98 16.67 -9.17
C ARG A 451 8.66 16.13 -10.42
N SER A 452 8.43 14.85 -10.70
CA SER A 452 8.76 14.21 -11.97
C SER A 452 7.48 13.89 -12.75
N LYS A 453 7.60 13.84 -14.07
CA LYS A 453 6.55 13.24 -14.90
C LYS A 453 6.81 11.73 -14.86
N ALA A 454 5.92 10.99 -14.19
CA ALA A 454 6.07 9.55 -14.08
C ALA A 454 6.14 8.92 -15.49
N THR A 455 6.97 7.89 -15.65
CA THR A 455 7.07 7.21 -16.95
C THR A 455 5.74 6.52 -17.26
N SER A 456 5.36 6.46 -18.54
CA SER A 456 4.11 5.81 -18.95
C SER A 456 4.03 4.34 -18.52
N GLU A 457 5.17 3.66 -18.40
CA GLU A 457 5.24 2.27 -17.93
C GLU A 457 4.97 2.12 -16.43
N GLU A 458 5.51 3.01 -15.59
CA GLU A 458 5.25 3.01 -14.14
C GLU A 458 3.78 3.28 -13.84
N LEU A 459 3.20 4.30 -14.50
CA LEU A 459 1.77 4.60 -14.40
C LEU A 459 0.91 3.42 -14.86
N ARG A 460 1.30 2.79 -15.97
CA ARG A 460 0.57 1.62 -16.49
C ARG A 460 0.63 0.45 -15.51
N ARG A 461 1.79 0.13 -14.93
CA ARG A 461 1.90 -0.95 -13.92
C ARG A 461 1.01 -0.66 -12.70
N PHE A 462 1.01 0.58 -12.21
CA PHE A 462 0.17 1.01 -11.10
C PHE A 462 -1.33 0.82 -11.40
N VAL A 463 -1.76 1.22 -12.60
CA VAL A 463 -3.15 1.05 -13.06
C VAL A 463 -3.49 -0.44 -13.25
N GLU A 464 -2.63 -1.24 -13.86
CA GLU A 464 -2.85 -2.68 -14.06
C GLU A 464 -2.93 -3.44 -12.73
N GLU A 465 -2.13 -3.07 -11.74
CA GLU A 465 -2.22 -3.63 -10.38
C GLU A 465 -3.55 -3.27 -9.72
N ALA A 466 -4.00 -2.02 -9.85
CA ALA A 466 -5.31 -1.59 -9.36
C ALA A 466 -6.46 -2.32 -10.07
N LYS A 467 -6.37 -2.57 -11.38
CA LYS A 467 -7.36 -3.37 -12.13
C LYS A 467 -7.44 -4.81 -11.64
N ARG A 468 -6.30 -5.44 -11.35
CA ARG A 468 -6.26 -6.82 -10.83
C ARG A 468 -6.87 -6.96 -9.45
N THR A 469 -6.80 -5.90 -8.65
CA THR A 469 -7.30 -5.85 -7.27
C THR A 469 -8.65 -5.14 -7.16
N ALA A 470 -9.23 -4.70 -8.27
CA ALA A 470 -10.52 -4.04 -8.30
C ALA A 470 -11.63 -4.99 -7.82
N PRO A 471 -12.50 -4.54 -6.90
CA PRO A 471 -13.59 -5.37 -6.41
C PRO A 471 -14.61 -5.63 -7.52
N ASP A 472 -15.14 -6.85 -7.57
CA ASP A 472 -16.32 -7.15 -8.38
C ASP A 472 -17.58 -6.57 -7.71
N LEU A 473 -18.01 -5.41 -8.21
CA LEU A 473 -19.25 -4.75 -7.80
C LEU A 473 -20.42 -5.04 -8.76
N SER A 474 -20.36 -6.12 -9.55
CA SER A 474 -21.47 -6.49 -10.43
C SER A 474 -22.74 -6.81 -9.62
N GLY A 475 -23.91 -6.28 -10.02
CA GLY A 475 -25.16 -6.51 -9.27
C GLY A 475 -25.27 -5.82 -7.91
N PHE A 476 -24.31 -4.97 -7.52
CA PHE A 476 -24.50 -3.99 -6.46
C PHE A 476 -25.18 -2.73 -7.01
N ASP A 477 -25.96 -2.06 -6.17
CA ASP A 477 -26.29 -0.65 -6.40
C ASP A 477 -25.06 0.20 -6.07
N LYS A 478 -24.49 0.85 -7.09
CA LYS A 478 -23.23 1.60 -6.99
C LYS A 478 -23.41 3.06 -6.60
N ALA A 479 -24.65 3.58 -6.63
CA ALA A 479 -24.92 4.98 -6.33
C ALA A 479 -24.52 5.40 -4.91
N PRO A 480 -24.79 4.62 -3.84
CA PRO A 480 -24.38 4.98 -2.49
C PRO A 480 -22.88 5.31 -2.37
N GLN A 481 -22.01 4.45 -2.93
CA GLN A 481 -20.56 4.65 -2.86
C GLN A 481 -20.09 5.73 -3.85
N TYR A 482 -20.68 5.78 -5.05
CA TYR A 482 -20.33 6.76 -6.06
C TYR A 482 -20.57 8.20 -5.59
N LEU A 483 -21.70 8.46 -4.92
CA LEU A 483 -22.04 9.80 -4.42
C LEU A 483 -21.06 10.29 -3.34
N GLU A 484 -20.56 9.38 -2.51
CA GLU A 484 -19.55 9.69 -1.49
C GLU A 484 -18.19 9.99 -2.11
N TRP A 485 -17.74 9.17 -3.06
CA TRP A 485 -16.54 9.49 -3.84
C TRP A 485 -16.68 10.81 -4.59
N ARG A 486 -17.88 11.13 -5.08
CA ARG A 486 -18.16 12.40 -5.74
C ARG A 486 -18.19 13.58 -4.77
N ALA A 487 -18.41 13.37 -3.47
CA ALA A 487 -18.29 14.43 -2.48
C ALA A 487 -16.82 14.76 -2.16
N THR A 488 -15.93 13.77 -2.25
CA THR A 488 -14.50 13.88 -1.88
C THR A 488 -13.61 14.03 -3.12
N ASP A 489 -13.22 12.89 -3.72
CA ASP A 489 -12.04 12.71 -4.56
C ASP A 489 -12.33 12.56 -6.06
N VAL A 490 -13.60 12.35 -6.43
CA VAL A 490 -14.07 12.25 -7.81
C VAL A 490 -14.77 13.54 -8.21
N THR A 491 -14.30 14.16 -9.28
CA THR A 491 -14.85 15.41 -9.81
C THR A 491 -15.21 15.28 -11.28
N THR A 492 -15.95 16.23 -11.81
CA THR A 492 -16.13 16.39 -13.25
C THR A 492 -15.10 17.39 -13.76
N SER A 493 -14.38 17.05 -14.83
CA SER A 493 -13.43 17.93 -15.52
C SER A 493 -13.80 17.96 -17.01
N GLY A 494 -14.31 19.10 -17.48
CA GLY A 494 -14.84 19.21 -18.83
C GLY A 494 -16.01 18.26 -19.07
N LYS A 495 -15.84 17.31 -20.00
CA LYS A 495 -16.85 16.28 -20.33
C LYS A 495 -16.57 14.91 -19.72
N GLN A 496 -15.59 14.81 -18.82
CA GLN A 496 -15.15 13.54 -18.24
C GLN A 496 -15.25 13.57 -16.71
N ILE A 497 -15.41 12.39 -16.13
CA ILE A 497 -15.24 12.17 -14.69
C ILE A 497 -13.75 11.99 -14.46
N ALA A 498 -13.18 12.65 -13.45
CA ALA A 498 -11.79 12.56 -13.09
C ALA A 498 -11.65 12.13 -11.63
N GLY A 499 -10.94 11.03 -11.38
CA GLY A 499 -10.57 10.56 -10.05
C GLY A 499 -9.06 10.58 -9.89
N THR A 500 -8.54 11.31 -8.89
CA THR A 500 -7.10 11.41 -8.64
C THR A 500 -6.73 10.75 -7.33
N THR A 501 -5.74 9.87 -7.33
CA THR A 501 -5.25 9.25 -6.10
C THR A 501 -3.80 8.79 -6.21
N ALA A 502 -3.13 8.78 -5.06
CA ALA A 502 -1.82 8.18 -4.86
C ALA A 502 -1.90 6.79 -4.20
N HIS A 503 -3.11 6.24 -4.01
CA HIS A 503 -3.36 4.99 -3.31
C HIS A 503 -3.90 3.92 -4.27
N PRO A 504 -3.19 2.79 -4.46
CA PRO A 504 -3.63 1.72 -5.36
C PRO A 504 -5.02 1.18 -5.03
N TRP A 505 -5.34 0.99 -3.75
CA TRP A 505 -6.65 0.49 -3.30
C TRP A 505 -7.79 1.46 -3.64
N GLN A 506 -7.56 2.77 -3.54
CA GLN A 506 -8.56 3.79 -3.91
C GLN A 506 -8.75 3.85 -5.43
N LEU A 507 -7.69 3.60 -6.19
CA LEU A 507 -7.77 3.49 -7.65
C LEU A 507 -8.58 2.25 -8.07
N ALA A 508 -8.34 1.11 -7.42
CA ALA A 508 -9.07 -0.13 -7.60
C ALA A 508 -10.58 0.06 -7.35
N TRP A 509 -10.93 0.89 -6.36
CA TRP A 509 -12.29 1.32 -6.09
C TRP A 509 -12.95 2.10 -7.22
N TYR A 510 -12.26 3.11 -7.75
CA TYR A 510 -12.79 3.87 -8.87
C TYR A 510 -13.06 2.96 -10.07
N ILE A 511 -12.17 2.01 -10.33
CA ILE A 511 -12.34 0.99 -11.37
C ILE A 511 -13.54 0.07 -11.06
N GLY A 512 -13.72 -0.37 -9.82
CA GLY A 512 -14.88 -1.20 -9.45
C GLY A 512 -16.22 -0.46 -9.62
N VAL A 513 -16.27 0.82 -9.24
CA VAL A 513 -17.48 1.65 -9.33
C VAL A 513 -17.76 2.07 -10.77
N LEU A 514 -16.80 2.73 -11.43
CA LEU A 514 -16.96 3.36 -12.74
C LEU A 514 -16.65 2.45 -13.93
N GLY A 515 -16.04 1.29 -13.69
CA GLY A 515 -15.58 0.37 -14.72
C GLY A 515 -14.24 0.78 -15.34
N GLU A 516 -13.99 0.28 -16.56
CA GLU A 516 -12.77 0.62 -17.31
C GLU A 516 -12.70 2.12 -17.64
N GLU A 517 -11.50 2.68 -17.47
CA GLU A 517 -11.18 4.06 -17.81
C GLU A 517 -11.08 4.30 -19.32
N GLU A 518 -11.31 5.55 -19.72
CA GLU A 518 -11.05 6.01 -21.08
C GLU A 518 -9.57 6.36 -21.27
N SER A 519 -8.98 7.01 -20.27
CA SER A 519 -7.56 7.36 -20.26
C SER A 519 -7.07 7.62 -18.84
N PHE A 520 -5.75 7.65 -18.66
CA PHE A 520 -5.13 8.04 -17.39
C PHE A 520 -3.90 8.90 -17.64
N SER A 521 -3.64 9.78 -16.68
CA SER A 521 -2.45 10.61 -16.62
C SER A 521 -1.92 10.59 -15.19
N GLY A 522 -0.68 11.01 -14.98
CA GLY A 522 -0.17 11.06 -13.63
C GLY A 522 1.20 11.70 -13.56
N GLY A 523 1.56 12.09 -12.35
CA GLY A 523 2.89 12.56 -12.01
C GLY A 523 3.45 11.74 -10.86
N ALA A 524 4.74 11.88 -10.60
CA ALA A 524 5.34 11.38 -9.39
C ALA A 524 5.75 12.57 -8.53
N SER A 525 5.32 12.56 -7.27
CA SER A 525 6.03 13.36 -6.27
C SER A 525 7.33 12.65 -5.93
N ILE A 526 8.43 13.40 -6.00
CA ILE A 526 9.76 12.87 -5.65
C ILE A 526 9.93 13.09 -4.15
N THR A 527 9.87 12.02 -3.38
CA THR A 527 10.29 12.00 -1.98
C THR A 527 11.62 11.24 -1.89
N LYS A 528 12.35 11.37 -0.77
CA LYS A 528 13.63 10.66 -0.61
C LYS A 528 13.47 9.15 -0.39
N GLU A 529 12.26 8.68 -0.10
CA GLU A 529 11.90 7.26 0.00
C GLU A 529 11.50 6.64 -1.34
N GLY A 530 11.36 7.46 -2.39
CA GLY A 530 11.05 7.02 -3.74
C GLY A 530 10.10 7.96 -4.49
N ARG A 531 9.70 7.52 -5.68
CA ARG A 531 8.67 8.19 -6.48
C ARG A 531 7.28 7.77 -5.98
N ARG A 532 6.57 8.66 -5.32
CA ARG A 532 5.14 8.42 -5.01
C ARG A 532 4.30 8.88 -6.19
N LEU A 533 3.75 7.91 -6.92
CA LEU A 533 2.86 8.13 -8.06
C LEU A 533 1.54 8.74 -7.58
N ASN A 534 1.04 9.70 -8.36
CA ASN A 534 -0.30 10.24 -8.23
C ASN A 534 -0.96 10.15 -9.60
N VAL A 535 -1.96 9.28 -9.71
CA VAL A 535 -2.64 8.94 -10.96
C VAL A 535 -3.99 9.63 -10.99
N THR A 536 -4.29 10.32 -12.09
CA THR A 536 -5.62 10.81 -12.45
C THR A 536 -6.17 9.96 -13.57
N MET A 537 -7.24 9.23 -13.30
CA MET A 537 -7.99 8.46 -14.30
C MET A 537 -9.21 9.26 -14.77
N TYR A 538 -9.56 9.07 -16.03
CA TYR A 538 -10.68 9.73 -16.69
C TYR A 538 -11.69 8.71 -17.20
N TRP A 539 -12.97 8.96 -16.95
CA TRP A 539 -14.09 8.15 -17.42
C TRP A 539 -15.09 9.00 -18.23
N PRO A 540 -15.84 8.37 -19.14
CA PRO A 540 -16.95 9.03 -19.83
C PRO A 540 -18.01 9.48 -18.82
N ARG A 541 -18.63 10.64 -19.06
CA ARG A 541 -19.70 11.15 -18.20
C ARG A 541 -20.92 10.23 -18.19
N GLU A 542 -21.14 9.47 -19.25
CA GLU A 542 -22.21 8.49 -19.39
C GLU A 542 -22.17 7.41 -18.30
N ARG A 543 -20.99 7.15 -17.68
CA ARG A 543 -20.86 6.22 -16.55
C ARG A 543 -21.60 6.70 -15.31
N GLU A 544 -21.57 7.99 -15.04
CA GLU A 544 -22.29 8.61 -13.93
C GLU A 544 -23.80 8.51 -14.16
N ASP A 545 -24.27 8.87 -15.35
CA ASP A 545 -25.69 8.77 -15.70
C ASP A 545 -26.18 7.31 -15.64
N GLN A 546 -25.35 6.34 -16.07
CA GLN A 546 -25.64 4.92 -15.94
C GLN A 546 -25.81 4.48 -14.48
N ILE A 547 -24.87 4.84 -13.59
CA ILE A 547 -24.93 4.49 -12.18
C ILE A 547 -26.20 5.05 -11.52
N LEU A 548 -26.56 6.29 -11.84
CA LEU A 548 -27.75 6.93 -11.28
C LEU A 548 -29.04 6.28 -11.80
N ARG A 549 -29.10 5.96 -13.10
CA ARG A 549 -30.24 5.31 -13.77
C ARG A 549 -30.49 3.88 -13.27
N GLU A 550 -29.44 3.13 -12.95
CA GLU A 550 -29.54 1.73 -12.50
C GLU A 550 -29.83 1.61 -11.00
N SER A 551 -29.78 2.71 -10.24
CA SER A 551 -29.92 2.70 -8.79
C SER A 551 -31.37 2.53 -8.34
N ARG A 552 -31.67 1.38 -7.72
CA ARG A 552 -32.94 1.11 -7.04
C ARG A 552 -33.03 1.82 -5.70
N TRP A 553 -31.89 2.04 -5.03
CA TRP A 553 -31.81 2.78 -3.79
C TRP A 553 -32.21 4.25 -3.99
N LEU A 554 -31.73 4.91 -5.04
CA LEU A 554 -32.16 6.28 -5.35
C LEU A 554 -33.67 6.35 -5.63
N GLU A 555 -34.21 5.38 -6.35
CA GLU A 555 -35.63 5.31 -6.64
C GLU A 555 -36.48 5.14 -5.37
N SER A 556 -36.06 4.32 -4.41
CA SER A 556 -36.77 4.15 -3.14
C SER A 556 -36.64 5.36 -2.22
N VAL A 557 -35.46 6.00 -2.17
CA VAL A 557 -35.23 7.21 -1.36
C VAL A 557 -35.98 8.43 -1.93
N LEU A 558 -36.02 8.62 -3.24
CA LEU A 558 -36.61 9.79 -3.88
C LEU A 558 -38.05 9.58 -4.37
N GLY A 559 -38.52 8.33 -4.44
CA GLY A 559 -39.83 7.97 -5.01
C GLY A 559 -39.92 8.13 -6.53
N ARG A 560 -38.79 8.30 -7.21
CA ARG A 560 -38.69 8.42 -8.67
C ARG A 560 -37.31 8.03 -9.17
N ARG A 561 -37.25 7.53 -10.40
CA ARG A 561 -35.99 7.26 -11.10
C ARG A 561 -35.29 8.56 -11.48
N VAL A 562 -33.97 8.55 -11.48
CA VAL A 562 -33.12 9.69 -11.82
C VAL A 562 -32.15 9.28 -12.94
N GLU A 563 -32.09 10.06 -14.00
CA GLU A 563 -31.36 9.71 -15.22
C GLU A 563 -30.01 10.45 -15.37
N SER A 564 -29.77 11.48 -14.56
CA SER A 564 -28.54 12.27 -14.59
C SER A 564 -28.25 12.99 -13.27
N TRP A 565 -27.02 13.45 -13.08
CA TRP A 565 -26.64 14.24 -11.91
C TRP A 565 -27.50 15.48 -11.69
N ARG A 566 -27.80 16.19 -12.76
CA ARG A 566 -28.60 17.41 -12.69
C ARG A 566 -30.02 17.10 -12.24
N GLU A 567 -30.60 16.02 -12.75
CA GLU A 567 -31.91 15.54 -12.30
C GLU A 567 -31.89 15.09 -10.85
N LEU A 568 -30.79 14.47 -10.38
CA LEU A 568 -30.61 14.10 -8.97
C LEU A 568 -30.67 15.33 -8.08
N VAL A 569 -29.89 16.36 -8.39
CA VAL A 569 -29.85 17.62 -7.63
C VAL A 569 -31.24 18.26 -7.59
N TYR A 570 -32.01 18.18 -8.68
CA TYR A 570 -33.39 18.68 -8.71
C TYR A 570 -34.40 17.78 -8.01
N ALA A 571 -34.12 16.48 -7.88
CA ALA A 571 -34.98 15.53 -7.17
C ALA A 571 -34.93 15.70 -5.66
N VAL A 572 -33.79 16.13 -5.12
CA VAL A 572 -33.66 16.45 -3.70
C VAL A 572 -34.55 17.64 -3.37
N ASP A 573 -35.47 17.46 -2.42
CA ASP A 573 -36.26 18.55 -1.85
C ASP A 573 -35.42 19.31 -0.82
N TRP A 574 -34.65 20.30 -1.30
CA TRP A 574 -33.74 21.07 -0.46
C TRP A 574 -34.46 21.92 0.59
N SER A 575 -35.72 22.29 0.31
CA SER A 575 -36.55 23.04 1.26
C SER A 575 -36.91 22.15 2.46
N ARG A 576 -37.36 20.92 2.19
CA ARG A 576 -37.66 19.94 3.25
C ARG A 576 -36.40 19.52 4.02
N VAL A 577 -35.26 19.34 3.35
CA VAL A 577 -33.97 19.06 4.00
C VAL A 577 -33.58 20.21 4.96
N LEU A 578 -33.69 21.45 4.51
CA LEU A 578 -33.38 22.62 5.34
C LEU A 578 -34.34 22.74 6.53
N GLU A 579 -35.64 22.53 6.31
CA GLU A 579 -36.65 22.54 7.37
C GLU A 579 -36.33 21.49 8.44
N ARG A 580 -35.99 20.27 8.02
CA ARG A 580 -35.62 19.21 8.95
C ARG A 580 -34.38 19.55 9.78
N VAL A 581 -33.36 20.13 9.17
CA VAL A 581 -32.15 20.58 9.92
C VAL A 581 -32.47 21.72 10.89
N LYS A 582 -33.43 22.60 10.57
CA LYS A 582 -33.89 23.67 11.48
C LYS A 582 -34.60 23.10 12.71
N GLU A 583 -35.43 22.07 12.55
CA GLU A 583 -36.08 21.39 13.67
C GLU A 583 -35.07 20.80 14.65
N LEU A 584 -33.99 20.20 14.12
CA LEU A 584 -32.92 19.59 14.90
C LEU A 584 -31.93 20.61 15.48
N ALA A 585 -32.09 21.91 15.21
CA ALA A 585 -31.05 22.89 15.49
C ALA A 585 -30.65 22.99 16.97
N ASN A 586 -31.63 22.88 17.89
CA ASN A 586 -31.38 22.92 19.33
C ASN A 586 -30.64 21.68 19.82
N GLU A 587 -30.95 20.53 19.22
CA GLU A 587 -30.36 19.22 19.54
C GLU A 587 -28.94 19.05 18.99
N LEU A 588 -28.64 19.69 17.85
CA LEU A 588 -27.31 19.68 17.22
C LEU A 588 -26.33 20.65 17.87
N ARG A 589 -26.81 21.71 18.53
CA ARG A 589 -25.97 22.75 19.14
C ARG A 589 -24.90 22.19 20.10
N PRO A 590 -25.18 21.22 20.99
CA PRO A 590 -24.14 20.62 21.86
C PRO A 590 -23.04 19.87 21.10
N TRP A 591 -23.29 19.46 19.86
CA TRP A 591 -22.34 18.74 19.01
C TRP A 591 -21.41 19.70 18.25
N ILE A 592 -21.59 21.02 18.37
CA ILE A 592 -20.82 22.03 17.65
C ILE A 592 -19.80 22.68 18.59
N GLY A 593 -18.57 22.85 18.09
CA GLY A 593 -17.45 23.40 18.82
C GLY A 593 -16.72 22.38 19.70
N PRO A 594 -15.51 22.71 20.17
CA PRO A 594 -14.82 21.88 21.16
C PRO A 594 -15.62 21.80 22.46
N GLU A 595 -15.32 20.81 23.30
CA GLU A 595 -16.00 20.58 24.59
C GLU A 595 -15.99 21.83 25.50
N ARG A 596 -14.94 22.68 25.39
CA ARG A 596 -14.78 23.93 26.15
C ARG A 596 -15.47 25.17 25.54
N ALA A 597 -16.11 25.05 24.38
CA ALA A 597 -16.77 26.17 23.73
C ALA A 597 -17.96 26.66 24.58
N SER A 598 -18.11 27.98 24.70
CA SER A 598 -19.25 28.61 25.35
C SER A 598 -20.53 28.43 24.52
N ASP A 599 -21.69 28.45 25.17
CA ASP A 599 -22.98 28.34 24.45
C ASP A 599 -23.17 29.44 23.40
N ALA A 600 -22.64 30.64 23.65
CA ALA A 600 -22.65 31.76 22.70
C ALA A 600 -21.79 31.47 21.45
N GLU A 601 -20.61 30.87 21.62
CA GLU A 601 -19.78 30.44 20.49
C GLU A 601 -20.47 29.34 19.68
N ARG A 602 -21.10 28.36 20.35
CA ARG A 602 -21.86 27.29 19.68
C ARG A 602 -23.05 27.83 18.90
N GLU A 603 -23.79 28.76 19.48
CA GLU A 603 -24.94 29.41 18.83
C GLU A 603 -24.50 30.23 17.60
N SER A 604 -23.41 30.99 17.71
CA SER A 604 -22.85 31.75 16.59
C SER A 604 -22.43 30.83 15.44
N LEU A 605 -21.72 29.74 15.73
CA LEU A 605 -21.32 28.74 14.74
C LEU A 605 -22.54 28.07 14.09
N MET A 606 -23.53 27.66 14.89
CA MET A 606 -24.74 27.04 14.39
C MET A 606 -25.51 27.96 13.43
N ARG A 607 -25.71 29.24 13.81
CA ARG A 607 -26.38 30.23 12.95
C ARG A 607 -25.66 30.40 11.61
N ARG A 608 -24.32 30.46 11.63
CA ARG A 608 -23.51 30.55 10.42
C ARG A 608 -23.68 29.30 9.53
N MET A 609 -23.50 28.10 10.09
CA MET A 609 -23.60 26.84 9.35
C MET A 609 -25.00 26.66 8.74
N LEU A 610 -26.05 27.00 9.51
CA LEU A 610 -27.43 26.97 9.03
C LEU A 610 -27.68 27.99 7.92
N GLY A 611 -27.08 29.19 8.00
CA GLY A 611 -27.11 30.19 6.94
C GLY A 611 -26.46 29.70 5.65
N GLU A 612 -25.31 29.02 5.74
CA GLU A 612 -24.64 28.41 4.59
C GLU A 612 -25.54 27.34 3.91
N LEU A 613 -26.19 26.46 4.69
CA LEU A 613 -27.12 25.45 4.16
C LEU A 613 -28.38 26.10 3.54
N ALA A 614 -28.91 27.16 4.17
CA ALA A 614 -30.07 27.88 3.66
C ALA A 614 -29.80 28.57 2.31
N LEU A 615 -28.60 29.12 2.13
CA LEU A 615 -28.17 29.68 0.85
C LEU A 615 -28.12 28.60 -0.23
N LEU A 616 -27.48 27.46 0.05
CA LEU A 616 -27.44 26.36 -0.90
C LEU A 616 -28.84 25.94 -1.32
N ALA A 617 -29.73 25.68 -0.35
CA ALA A 617 -31.10 25.27 -0.62
C ALA A 617 -31.84 26.32 -1.48
N HIS A 618 -31.72 27.60 -1.15
CA HIS A 618 -32.33 28.68 -1.93
C HIS A 618 -31.85 28.71 -3.39
N PHE A 619 -30.52 28.61 -3.62
CA PHE A 619 -29.97 28.66 -4.97
C PHE A 619 -30.22 27.37 -5.77
N ALA A 620 -30.21 26.20 -5.12
CA ALA A 620 -30.55 24.93 -5.75
C ALA A 620 -32.01 24.91 -6.21
N GLU A 621 -32.93 25.42 -5.38
CA GLU A 621 -34.35 25.57 -5.72
C GLU A 621 -34.57 26.63 -6.81
N ALA A 622 -33.89 27.78 -6.73
CA ALA A 622 -34.00 28.83 -7.75
C ALA A 622 -33.51 28.38 -9.13
N ARG A 623 -32.56 27.44 -9.18
CA ARG A 623 -32.04 26.85 -10.42
C ARG A 623 -32.94 25.72 -10.96
N ARG A 624 -33.87 25.19 -10.16
CA ARG A 624 -34.72 24.05 -10.54
C ARG A 624 -35.51 24.37 -11.81
N GLY A 625 -35.41 23.50 -12.82
CA GLY A 625 -36.09 23.68 -14.12
C GLY A 625 -35.45 24.68 -15.09
N MET A 626 -34.33 25.33 -14.74
CA MET A 626 -33.59 26.25 -15.61
C MET A 626 -32.31 25.60 -16.14
N ASP A 627 -32.03 25.72 -17.44
CA ASP A 627 -30.71 25.41 -18.00
C ASP A 627 -29.63 26.43 -17.61
N ASP A 628 -28.37 26.08 -17.86
CA ASP A 628 -27.22 26.86 -17.43
C ASP A 628 -27.22 28.28 -18.03
N SER A 629 -27.71 28.42 -19.27
CA SER A 629 -27.84 29.72 -19.94
C SER A 629 -28.87 30.61 -19.25
N ARG A 630 -30.09 30.11 -19.05
CA ARG A 630 -31.16 30.84 -18.35
C ARG A 630 -30.78 31.15 -16.91
N TRP A 631 -30.13 30.21 -16.22
CA TRP A 631 -29.64 30.42 -14.88
C TRP A 631 -28.57 31.52 -14.82
N ARG A 632 -27.64 31.54 -15.77
CA ARG A 632 -26.61 32.58 -15.85
C ARG A 632 -27.21 33.96 -16.08
N GLU A 633 -28.20 34.07 -16.96
CA GLU A 633 -28.92 35.33 -17.19
C GLU A 633 -29.65 35.82 -15.94
N GLU A 634 -30.36 34.92 -15.25
CA GLU A 634 -31.08 35.23 -14.02
C GLU A 634 -30.12 35.67 -12.91
N ARG A 635 -28.98 34.98 -12.76
CA ARG A 635 -27.91 35.37 -11.82
C ARG A 635 -27.36 36.75 -12.11
N VAL A 636 -27.09 37.07 -13.38
CA VAL A 636 -26.61 38.40 -13.79
C VAL A 636 -27.63 39.47 -13.40
N LYS A 637 -28.93 39.26 -13.69
CA LYS A 637 -29.99 40.22 -13.34
C LYS A 637 -30.08 40.46 -11.82
N ARG A 638 -30.02 39.39 -11.03
CA ARG A 638 -30.06 39.49 -9.56
C ARG A 638 -28.81 40.17 -9.00
N LEU A 639 -27.63 39.85 -9.53
CA LEU A 639 -26.37 40.46 -9.12
C LEU A 639 -26.30 41.94 -9.53
N ALA A 640 -26.84 42.31 -10.69
CA ALA A 640 -26.90 43.71 -11.13
C ALA A 640 -27.70 44.57 -10.14
N ARG A 641 -28.87 44.09 -9.67
CA ARG A 641 -29.65 44.78 -8.63
C ARG A 641 -28.88 44.94 -7.31
N ALA A 642 -28.09 43.94 -6.94
CA ALA A 642 -27.23 44.03 -5.76
C ALA A 642 -26.10 45.06 -5.97
N VAL A 643 -25.49 45.11 -7.16
CA VAL A 643 -24.48 46.10 -7.54
C VAL A 643 -25.05 47.52 -7.51
N GLU A 644 -26.28 47.73 -8.00
CA GLU A 644 -27.00 49.00 -7.91
C GLU A 644 -27.13 49.46 -6.46
N THR A 645 -27.55 48.54 -5.59
CA THR A 645 -27.72 48.81 -4.15
C THR A 645 -26.37 49.12 -3.47
N LEU A 646 -25.34 48.29 -3.72
CA LEU A 646 -24.01 48.43 -3.12
C LEU A 646 -23.24 49.66 -3.60
N SER A 647 -23.57 50.15 -4.79
CA SER A 647 -23.01 51.39 -5.34
C SER A 647 -23.82 52.63 -4.97
N SER A 648 -24.84 52.50 -4.11
CA SER A 648 -25.76 53.58 -3.75
C SER A 648 -26.41 54.26 -4.97
N GLY A 649 -26.73 53.47 -6.00
CA GLY A 649 -27.34 53.95 -7.25
C GLY A 649 -26.39 54.64 -8.23
N ARG A 650 -25.07 54.62 -7.99
CA ARG A 650 -24.08 55.23 -8.89
C ARG A 650 -23.78 54.37 -10.13
N ILE A 651 -24.02 53.07 -10.07
CA ILE A 651 -23.90 52.14 -11.20
C ILE A 651 -25.26 51.51 -11.40
N THR A 652 -25.95 51.85 -12.49
CA THR A 652 -27.34 51.42 -12.76
C THR A 652 -27.55 50.92 -14.18
N GLY A 653 -28.63 50.15 -14.36
CA GLY A 653 -29.09 49.69 -15.66
C GLY A 653 -28.08 48.80 -16.38
N GLU A 654 -27.75 49.15 -17.63
CA GLU A 654 -26.82 48.38 -18.46
C GLU A 654 -25.41 48.29 -17.84
N TYR A 655 -24.93 49.36 -17.18
CA TYR A 655 -23.62 49.37 -16.54
C TYR A 655 -23.56 48.42 -15.32
N ALA A 656 -24.65 48.30 -14.57
CA ALA A 656 -24.74 47.33 -13.47
C ALA A 656 -24.75 45.89 -13.99
N ASN A 657 -25.43 45.63 -15.11
CA ASN A 657 -25.41 44.32 -15.78
C ASN A 657 -24.01 43.97 -16.31
N GLU A 658 -23.33 44.91 -16.96
CA GLU A 658 -21.97 44.70 -17.46
C GLU A 658 -20.98 44.44 -16.32
N LEU A 659 -21.09 45.18 -15.21
CA LEU A 659 -20.27 44.94 -14.02
C LEU A 659 -20.58 43.57 -13.39
N ALA A 660 -21.85 43.20 -13.25
CA ALA A 660 -22.24 41.89 -12.74
C ALA A 660 -21.69 40.74 -13.59
N GLN A 661 -21.76 40.84 -14.92
CA GLN A 661 -21.16 39.85 -15.84
C GLN A 661 -19.64 39.78 -15.68
N ALA A 662 -18.97 40.92 -15.51
CA ALA A 662 -17.53 40.95 -15.31
C ALA A 662 -17.13 40.32 -13.97
N ILE A 663 -17.90 40.57 -12.89
CA ILE A 663 -17.67 39.95 -11.58
C ILE A 663 -17.87 38.43 -11.63
N ILE A 664 -18.93 37.95 -12.27
CA ILE A 664 -19.18 36.51 -12.42
C ILE A 664 -18.02 35.85 -13.20
N ARG A 665 -17.59 36.45 -14.32
CA ARG A 665 -16.41 35.95 -15.06
C ARG A 665 -15.15 35.96 -14.23
N TYR A 666 -14.96 36.97 -13.39
CA TYR A 666 -13.82 37.05 -12.47
C TYR A 666 -13.85 35.88 -11.47
N ALA A 667 -15.02 35.61 -10.89
CA ALA A 667 -15.24 34.54 -9.94
C ALA A 667 -15.07 33.13 -10.56
N GLU A 668 -15.46 32.96 -11.82
CA GLU A 668 -15.31 31.73 -12.61
C GLU A 668 -13.88 31.49 -13.14
N GLY A 669 -12.94 32.41 -12.87
CA GLY A 669 -11.52 32.21 -13.15
C GLY A 669 -10.99 32.93 -14.39
N HIS A 670 -11.82 33.66 -15.14
CA HIS A 670 -11.42 34.49 -16.28
C HIS A 670 -10.89 35.86 -15.84
N LYS A 671 -9.92 35.87 -14.92
CA LYS A 671 -9.47 37.07 -14.20
C LYS A 671 -8.96 38.18 -15.12
N LYS A 672 -8.08 37.85 -16.07
CA LYS A 672 -7.46 38.84 -16.99
C LYS A 672 -8.51 39.57 -17.84
N ASP A 673 -9.46 38.82 -18.41
CA ASP A 673 -10.52 39.39 -19.26
C ASP A 673 -11.54 40.17 -18.45
N ALA A 674 -11.90 39.67 -17.26
CA ALA A 674 -12.79 40.36 -16.34
C ALA A 674 -12.18 41.68 -15.84
N GLU A 675 -10.92 41.68 -15.42
CA GLU A 675 -10.21 42.90 -14.98
C GLU A 675 -10.14 43.95 -16.09
N ARG A 676 -9.92 43.53 -17.35
CA ARG A 676 -9.95 44.44 -18.51
C ARG A 676 -11.34 45.06 -18.69
N ARG A 677 -12.42 44.26 -18.56
CA ARG A 677 -13.80 44.75 -18.66
C ARG A 677 -14.14 45.71 -17.54
N ILE A 678 -13.77 45.39 -16.29
CA ILE A 678 -13.95 46.25 -15.11
C ILE A 678 -13.21 47.59 -15.31
N LYS A 679 -11.97 47.55 -15.80
CA LYS A 679 -11.17 48.77 -16.08
C LYS A 679 -11.77 49.63 -17.18
N ASN A 680 -12.33 49.02 -18.22
CA ASN A 680 -13.03 49.75 -19.28
C ASN A 680 -14.33 50.38 -18.76
N LEU A 681 -15.08 49.66 -17.93
CA LEU A 681 -16.31 50.15 -17.32
C LEU A 681 -16.05 51.37 -16.43
N ALA A 682 -14.96 51.37 -15.65
CA ALA A 682 -14.55 52.51 -14.83
C ALA A 682 -14.40 53.80 -15.66
N LYS A 683 -13.82 53.69 -16.87
CA LYS A 683 -13.66 54.84 -17.78
C LYS A 683 -14.98 55.35 -18.34
N VAL A 684 -15.93 54.46 -18.61
CA VAL A 684 -17.22 54.80 -19.23
C VAL A 684 -18.19 55.41 -18.20
N VAL A 685 -18.21 54.87 -16.98
CA VAL A 685 -19.12 55.32 -15.89
C VAL A 685 -18.55 56.55 -15.15
N GLY A 686 -17.29 56.93 -15.40
CA GLY A 686 -16.66 58.09 -14.77
C GLY A 686 -16.35 57.91 -13.28
N LEU A 687 -16.21 56.66 -12.83
CA LEU A 687 -15.87 56.31 -11.45
C LEU A 687 -14.38 56.04 -11.30
N SER A 688 -13.83 56.26 -10.10
CA SER A 688 -12.44 55.88 -9.83
C SER A 688 -12.31 54.35 -9.80
N MET A 689 -11.14 53.85 -10.20
CA MET A 689 -10.87 52.41 -10.14
C MET A 689 -10.96 51.87 -8.70
N GLU A 690 -10.68 52.70 -7.70
CA GLU A 690 -10.78 52.35 -6.28
C GLU A 690 -12.24 52.17 -5.84
N GLU A 691 -13.14 53.06 -6.26
CA GLU A 691 -14.57 52.96 -5.95
C GLU A 691 -15.18 51.69 -6.55
N LEU A 692 -14.86 51.41 -7.81
CA LEU A 692 -15.38 50.27 -8.54
C LEU A 692 -14.79 48.96 -8.01
N ARG A 693 -13.49 48.95 -7.66
CA ARG A 693 -12.84 47.85 -6.96
C ARG A 693 -13.46 47.63 -5.57
N GLY A 694 -13.84 48.68 -4.85
CA GLY A 694 -14.54 48.58 -3.56
C GLY A 694 -15.93 47.94 -3.67
N VAL A 695 -16.63 48.08 -4.80
CA VAL A 695 -17.88 47.32 -5.06
C VAL A 695 -17.57 45.85 -5.35
N VAL A 696 -16.59 45.58 -6.20
CA VAL A 696 -16.17 44.20 -6.54
C VAL A 696 -15.66 43.45 -5.31
N GLU A 697 -14.87 44.11 -4.46
CA GLU A 697 -14.35 43.55 -3.21
C GLU A 697 -15.49 43.25 -2.23
N ARG A 698 -16.50 44.11 -2.08
CA ARG A 698 -17.69 43.83 -1.25
C ARG A 698 -18.55 42.68 -1.78
N VAL A 699 -18.66 42.53 -3.10
CA VAL A 699 -19.37 41.40 -3.71
C VAL A 699 -18.62 40.08 -3.47
N LEU A 700 -17.28 40.10 -3.48
CA LEU A 700 -16.44 38.91 -3.37
C LEU A 700 -15.90 38.64 -1.96
N SER A 701 -16.06 39.57 -1.01
CA SER A 701 -15.56 39.46 0.37
C SER A 701 -16.28 38.36 1.16
N GLY A 702 -17.53 38.08 0.80
CA GLY A 702 -18.40 37.18 1.55
C GLY A 702 -19.13 37.86 2.71
N ASP A 703 -19.03 39.19 2.83
CA ASP A 703 -19.73 39.96 3.87
C ASP A 703 -21.26 39.91 3.68
N ASP A 704 -21.72 39.92 2.42
CA ASP A 704 -23.08 39.54 2.03
C ASP A 704 -23.04 38.15 1.38
N PRO A 705 -23.41 37.08 2.12
CA PRO A 705 -23.37 35.71 1.61
C PRO A 705 -24.28 35.48 0.40
N TYR A 706 -25.39 36.21 0.27
CA TYR A 706 -26.31 36.07 -0.85
C TYR A 706 -25.69 36.63 -2.13
N VAL A 707 -25.12 37.83 -2.06
CA VAL A 707 -24.45 38.49 -3.18
C VAL A 707 -23.19 37.73 -3.58
N TYR A 708 -22.44 37.20 -2.61
CA TYR A 708 -21.32 36.30 -2.85
C TYR A 708 -21.75 35.06 -3.63
N CYS A 709 -22.84 34.42 -3.24
CA CYS A 709 -23.36 33.23 -3.92
C CYS A 709 -23.91 33.51 -5.31
N LEU A 710 -24.45 34.71 -5.57
CA LEU A 710 -24.79 35.16 -6.92
C LEU A 710 -23.53 35.28 -7.80
N ALA A 711 -22.45 35.85 -7.26
CA ALA A 711 -21.20 36.03 -7.99
C ALA A 711 -20.50 34.69 -8.29
N ARG A 712 -20.40 33.78 -7.31
CA ARG A 712 -19.66 32.51 -7.46
C ARG A 712 -20.50 31.32 -7.94
N ASP A 713 -21.82 31.41 -7.94
CA ASP A 713 -22.71 30.26 -8.10
C ASP A 713 -22.50 29.23 -6.98
N CYS A 714 -23.07 29.48 -5.79
CA CYS A 714 -22.99 28.51 -4.71
C CYS A 714 -23.77 27.20 -4.99
N ALA A 715 -24.61 27.16 -6.03
CA ALA A 715 -25.31 25.96 -6.47
C ALA A 715 -24.67 25.31 -7.71
N ARG A 716 -23.40 25.62 -8.01
CA ARG A 716 -22.63 24.89 -9.03
C ARG A 716 -22.23 23.50 -8.56
N ASP A 717 -21.94 22.62 -9.52
CA ASP A 717 -21.69 21.20 -9.28
C ASP A 717 -20.59 20.94 -8.23
N GLU A 718 -19.49 21.71 -8.22
CA GLU A 718 -18.40 21.45 -7.25
C GLU A 718 -18.77 21.73 -5.80
N VAL A 719 -19.78 22.58 -5.56
CA VAL A 719 -20.28 22.91 -4.22
C VAL A 719 -21.41 21.95 -3.85
N VAL A 720 -22.41 21.81 -4.72
CA VAL A 720 -23.61 20.99 -4.47
C VAL A 720 -23.26 19.52 -4.23
N ARG A 721 -22.24 18.97 -4.91
CA ARG A 721 -21.84 17.56 -4.75
C ARG A 721 -21.56 17.13 -3.31
N LYS A 722 -21.14 18.08 -2.46
CA LYS A 722 -20.84 17.84 -1.05
C LYS A 722 -22.07 17.68 -0.16
N PHE A 723 -23.22 18.15 -0.64
CA PHE A 723 -24.47 18.17 0.10
C PHE A 723 -25.42 17.06 -0.35
N VAL A 724 -25.31 16.57 -1.59
CA VAL A 724 -26.23 15.57 -2.15
C VAL A 724 -26.20 14.26 -1.36
N ALA A 725 -25.02 13.69 -1.12
CA ALA A 725 -24.88 12.45 -0.36
C ALA A 725 -25.47 12.55 1.06
N PRO A 726 -25.08 13.55 1.90
CA PRO A 726 -25.68 13.68 3.23
C PRO A 726 -27.16 14.10 3.22
N ALA A 727 -27.65 14.78 2.18
CA ALA A 727 -29.08 15.06 2.05
C ALA A 727 -29.88 13.77 1.82
N LEU A 728 -29.37 12.87 0.97
CA LEU A 728 -30.01 11.57 0.70
C LEU A 728 -29.94 10.64 1.91
N GLU A 729 -28.83 10.63 2.65
CA GLU A 729 -28.73 9.95 3.94
C GLU A 729 -29.81 10.45 4.91
N LEU A 730 -30.00 11.77 5.03
CA LEU A 730 -30.99 12.35 5.95
C LEU A 730 -32.40 11.93 5.56
N ILE A 731 -32.75 12.04 4.26
CA ILE A 731 -34.07 11.66 3.74
C ILE A 731 -34.35 10.18 4.01
N MET A 732 -33.37 9.31 3.74
CA MET A 732 -33.49 7.87 3.96
C MET A 732 -33.70 7.53 5.44
N LEU A 733 -32.88 8.09 6.33
CA LEU A 733 -32.99 7.83 7.78
C LEU A 733 -34.30 8.39 8.35
N ASP A 734 -34.76 9.54 7.89
CA ASP A 734 -36.04 10.12 8.33
C ASP A 734 -37.23 9.26 7.86
N LYS A 735 -37.19 8.74 6.63
CA LYS A 735 -38.16 7.74 6.16
C LYS A 735 -38.14 6.47 6.98
N ALA A 736 -36.95 5.96 7.33
CA ALA A 736 -36.81 4.76 8.16
C ALA A 736 -37.40 4.97 9.56
N ARG A 737 -37.21 6.16 10.14
CA ARG A 737 -37.82 6.56 11.41
C ARG A 737 -39.35 6.59 11.35
N ASN A 738 -39.91 6.93 10.18
CA ASN A 738 -41.35 6.97 9.93
C ASN A 738 -41.93 5.63 9.42
N ASN A 739 -41.13 4.54 9.41
CA ASN A 739 -41.50 3.23 8.85
C ASN A 739 -41.85 3.26 7.34
N GLU A 740 -41.38 4.27 6.61
CA GLU A 740 -41.52 4.39 5.15
C GLU A 740 -40.34 3.75 4.40
N PHE A 741 -39.31 3.33 5.12
CA PHE A 741 -38.11 2.66 4.60
C PHE A 741 -37.65 1.60 5.61
N ASP A 742 -37.10 0.48 5.14
CA ASP A 742 -36.65 -0.60 6.02
C ASP A 742 -35.48 -0.14 6.92
N ARG A 743 -35.62 -0.33 8.23
CA ARG A 743 -34.64 0.16 9.21
C ARG A 743 -33.28 -0.51 9.06
N GLU A 744 -33.23 -1.82 8.83
CA GLU A 744 -31.97 -2.56 8.66
C GLU A 744 -31.27 -2.12 7.37
N GLU A 745 -32.02 -1.95 6.28
CA GLU A 745 -31.50 -1.44 5.02
C GLU A 745 -30.97 -0.01 5.15
N ALA A 746 -31.66 0.87 5.89
CA ALA A 746 -31.20 2.23 6.13
C ALA A 746 -29.86 2.27 6.90
N LEU A 747 -29.73 1.46 7.97
CA LEU A 747 -28.48 1.35 8.74
C LEU A 747 -27.33 0.82 7.88
N LEU A 748 -27.61 -0.18 7.03
CA LEU A 748 -26.63 -0.72 6.08
C LEU A 748 -26.16 0.35 5.10
N ARG A 749 -27.09 0.98 4.39
CA ARG A 749 -26.79 1.97 3.34
C ARG A 749 -26.07 3.18 3.91
N PHE A 750 -26.53 3.69 5.05
CA PHE A 750 -25.85 4.78 5.75
C PHE A 750 -24.42 4.38 6.09
N GLY A 751 -24.24 3.20 6.67
CA GLY A 751 -22.92 2.73 7.07
C GLY A 751 -21.99 2.45 5.88
N GLU A 752 -22.50 2.01 4.73
CA GLU A 752 -21.74 1.89 3.47
C GLU A 752 -21.26 3.26 2.96
N MET A 753 -22.16 4.25 2.98
CA MET A 753 -21.87 5.61 2.54
C MET A 753 -20.87 6.30 3.48
N TYR A 754 -21.14 6.29 4.78
CA TYR A 754 -20.28 6.93 5.77
C TYR A 754 -18.90 6.28 5.86
N ALA A 755 -18.80 4.95 5.73
CA ALA A 755 -17.51 4.28 5.61
C ALA A 755 -16.75 4.72 4.35
N THR A 756 -17.43 4.82 3.19
CA THR A 756 -16.82 5.35 1.96
C THR A 756 -16.28 6.76 2.15
N ALA A 757 -17.03 7.65 2.82
CA ALA A 757 -16.57 9.00 3.18
C ALA A 757 -15.30 8.95 4.05
N LEU A 758 -15.25 8.03 5.03
CA LEU A 758 -14.07 7.83 5.88
C LEU A 758 -12.87 7.25 5.11
N ALA A 759 -13.11 6.42 4.09
CA ALA A 759 -12.06 5.90 3.22
C ALA A 759 -11.37 7.04 2.45
N GLY A 760 -12.13 8.00 1.94
CA GLY A 760 -11.60 9.21 1.29
C GLY A 760 -10.96 10.16 2.31
N ASP A 761 -11.75 11.14 2.77
CA ASP A 761 -11.29 12.28 3.57
C ASP A 761 -11.25 12.01 5.09
N GLY A 762 -11.56 10.79 5.53
CA GLY A 762 -11.53 10.42 6.94
C GLY A 762 -10.21 9.83 7.43
N HIS A 763 -10.08 9.82 8.76
CA HIS A 763 -9.00 9.22 9.52
C HIS A 763 -9.58 8.32 10.60
N VAL A 764 -9.03 7.11 10.73
CA VAL A 764 -9.50 6.09 11.67
C VAL A 764 -8.30 5.52 12.43
N GLU A 765 -8.36 5.60 13.75
CA GLU A 765 -7.40 5.01 14.69
C GLU A 765 -8.15 4.30 15.82
N HIS A 766 -7.43 3.59 16.69
CA HIS A 766 -8.03 2.92 17.84
C HIS A 766 -8.82 3.93 18.71
N ARG A 767 -10.16 3.79 18.69
CA ARG A 767 -11.13 4.68 19.37
C ARG A 767 -11.11 6.15 18.95
N LEU A 768 -10.76 6.43 17.70
CA LEU A 768 -10.86 7.77 17.12
C LEU A 768 -11.33 7.70 15.67
N ILE A 769 -12.40 8.42 15.35
CA ILE A 769 -12.87 8.68 13.98
C ILE A 769 -12.82 10.19 13.77
N VAL A 770 -12.22 10.62 12.66
CA VAL A 770 -12.23 12.02 12.21
C VAL A 770 -12.65 12.06 10.75
N LEU A 771 -13.67 12.83 10.41
CA LEU A 771 -14.06 13.13 9.03
C LEU A 771 -13.84 14.62 8.76
N ALA A 772 -13.03 14.94 7.74
CA ALA A 772 -12.83 16.30 7.30
C ALA A 772 -13.90 16.72 6.29
N VAL A 773 -14.57 17.85 6.53
CA VAL A 773 -15.57 18.46 5.64
C VAL A 773 -15.11 19.87 5.28
N GLY A 774 -14.86 20.13 3.99
CA GLY A 774 -14.13 21.33 3.56
C GLY A 774 -14.68 22.10 2.37
N GLY A 775 -14.22 23.35 2.26
CA GLY A 775 -14.39 24.21 1.08
C GLY A 775 -15.52 25.23 1.20
N GLU A 776 -15.94 25.79 0.07
CA GLU A 776 -17.04 26.79 0.02
C GLU A 776 -18.33 26.17 0.59
N LEU A 777 -18.99 26.90 1.50
CA LEU A 777 -20.14 26.46 2.30
C LEU A 777 -19.91 25.18 3.15
N GLY A 778 -18.65 24.90 3.51
CA GLY A 778 -18.29 23.69 4.26
C GLY A 778 -18.97 23.56 5.63
N GLY A 779 -19.37 24.67 6.26
CA GLY A 779 -20.10 24.65 7.53
C GLY A 779 -21.51 24.11 7.35
N GLY A 780 -22.20 24.51 6.27
CA GLY A 780 -23.51 23.95 5.93
C GLY A 780 -23.45 22.45 5.65
N ALA A 781 -22.43 21.98 4.93
CA ALA A 781 -22.26 20.55 4.63
C ALA A 781 -21.94 19.75 5.91
N ALA A 782 -21.10 20.30 6.80
CA ALA A 782 -20.81 19.68 8.09
C ALA A 782 -22.05 19.63 8.98
N LEU A 783 -22.88 20.67 8.99
CA LEU A 783 -24.14 20.68 9.75
C LEU A 783 -25.11 19.62 9.25
N LEU A 784 -25.22 19.45 7.93
CA LEU A 784 -26.08 18.43 7.34
C LEU A 784 -25.60 17.02 7.73
N ARG A 785 -24.28 16.76 7.75
CA ARG A 785 -23.71 15.50 8.25
C ARG A 785 -23.93 15.29 9.75
N LEU A 786 -23.96 16.35 10.56
CA LEU A 786 -24.33 16.22 11.98
C LEU A 786 -25.80 15.86 12.14
N ALA A 787 -26.69 16.46 11.32
CA ALA A 787 -28.10 16.11 11.31
C ALA A 787 -28.32 14.64 10.94
N THR A 788 -27.62 14.12 9.93
CA THR A 788 -27.71 12.69 9.57
C THR A 788 -27.26 11.78 10.69
N LEU A 789 -26.12 12.09 11.33
CA LEU A 789 -25.60 11.31 12.47
C LEU A 789 -26.53 11.38 13.68
N TYR A 790 -27.22 12.50 13.90
CA TYR A 790 -28.19 12.63 14.98
C TYR A 790 -29.43 11.76 14.74
N VAL A 791 -29.99 11.78 13.53
CA VAL A 791 -31.13 10.91 13.18
C VAL A 791 -30.72 9.44 13.22
N LEU A 792 -29.50 9.10 12.80
CA LEU A 792 -28.95 7.75 12.97
C LEU A 792 -28.93 7.34 14.44
N LYS A 793 -28.46 8.22 15.32
CA LYS A 793 -28.44 7.99 16.77
C LYS A 793 -29.84 7.69 17.31
N GLU A 794 -30.87 8.40 16.87
CA GLU A 794 -32.27 8.13 17.28
C GLU A 794 -32.79 6.77 16.77
N LEU A 795 -32.23 6.26 15.68
CA LEU A 795 -32.55 4.94 15.13
C LEU A 795 -31.77 3.79 15.79
N LEU A 796 -30.82 4.06 16.67
CA LEU A 796 -30.04 3.03 17.36
C LEU A 796 -30.59 2.77 18.77
N PRO A 797 -30.44 1.55 19.31
CA PRO A 797 -30.75 1.28 20.71
C PRO A 797 -29.79 2.03 21.66
N ASP A 798 -30.23 2.31 22.88
CA ASP A 798 -29.50 3.13 23.85
C ASP A 798 -28.07 2.61 24.14
N GLU A 799 -27.86 1.29 24.12
CA GLU A 799 -26.52 0.73 24.38
C GLU A 799 -25.50 1.07 23.28
N GLN A 800 -25.98 1.37 22.07
CA GLN A 800 -25.18 1.67 20.88
C GLN A 800 -25.15 3.16 20.54
N ASN A 801 -25.84 3.97 21.33
CA ASN A 801 -25.91 5.41 21.16
C ASN A 801 -24.53 6.07 21.29
N PHE A 802 -24.20 7.00 20.41
CA PHE A 802 -22.90 7.67 20.37
C PHE A 802 -23.07 9.18 20.18
N ASP A 803 -22.11 9.95 20.67
CA ASP A 803 -22.03 11.39 20.38
C ASP A 803 -20.80 11.72 19.53
N VAL A 804 -20.96 12.72 18.67
CA VAL A 804 -19.87 13.29 17.86
C VAL A 804 -19.72 14.77 18.15
N GLN A 805 -18.54 15.32 17.88
CA GLN A 805 -18.27 16.75 17.96
C GLN A 805 -17.78 17.27 16.60
N ALA A 806 -18.34 18.37 16.11
CA ALA A 806 -17.85 19.10 14.96
C ALA A 806 -17.17 20.39 15.40
N TYR A 807 -15.91 20.60 15.02
CA TYR A 807 -15.23 21.86 15.27
C TYR A 807 -14.40 22.31 14.07
N ILE A 808 -14.12 23.61 14.02
CA ILE A 808 -13.26 24.21 13.00
C ILE A 808 -11.80 23.91 13.38
N GLY A 809 -11.04 23.25 12.51
CA GLY A 809 -9.59 23.08 12.70
C GLY A 809 -8.77 24.16 11.99
N GLU A 810 -7.44 23.98 11.89
CA GLU A 810 -6.57 24.94 11.21
C GLU A 810 -6.95 25.08 9.71
N GLY A 811 -7.63 26.19 9.34
CA GLY A 811 -7.98 26.51 7.95
C GLY A 811 -9.48 26.59 7.66
N ARG A 812 -9.90 26.10 6.48
CA ARG A 812 -11.31 26.15 5.97
C ARG A 812 -12.07 24.82 6.17
N TYR A 813 -11.59 23.94 7.04
CA TYR A 813 -12.13 22.59 7.23
C TYR A 813 -12.83 22.47 8.58
N TYR A 814 -14.01 21.84 8.55
CA TYR A 814 -14.73 21.35 9.72
C TYR A 814 -14.36 19.90 9.94
N TYR A 815 -14.06 19.52 11.16
CA TYR A 815 -13.76 18.14 11.53
C TYR A 815 -14.89 17.59 12.37
N ILE A 816 -15.52 16.51 11.91
CA ILE A 816 -16.47 15.72 12.69
C ILE A 816 -15.69 14.60 13.37
N VAL A 817 -15.71 14.58 14.69
CA VAL A 817 -14.86 13.73 15.52
C VAL A 817 -15.71 12.89 16.47
N ALA A 818 -15.46 11.59 16.49
CA ALA A 818 -15.90 10.68 17.54
C ALA A 818 -14.67 10.14 18.26
N SER A 819 -14.67 10.11 19.60
CA SER A 819 -13.54 9.61 20.40
C SER A 819 -13.99 8.63 21.48
N GLY A 820 -13.06 7.81 21.97
CA GLY A 820 -13.28 6.91 23.10
C GLY A 820 -14.39 5.89 22.86
N LYS A 821 -15.36 5.83 23.79
CA LYS A 821 -16.49 4.89 23.70
C LYS A 821 -17.44 5.22 22.54
N ASN A 822 -17.62 6.50 22.23
CA ASN A 822 -18.48 6.93 21.12
C ASN A 822 -17.90 6.49 19.77
N ALA A 823 -16.58 6.64 19.60
CA ALA A 823 -15.88 6.11 18.44
C ALA A 823 -16.05 4.60 18.32
N ALA A 824 -15.84 3.85 19.42
CA ALA A 824 -16.00 2.39 19.41
C ALA A 824 -17.41 1.95 19.00
N ARG A 825 -18.46 2.61 19.50
CA ARG A 825 -19.85 2.32 19.14
C ARG A 825 -20.13 2.58 17.65
N LEU A 826 -19.69 3.73 17.13
CA LEU A 826 -19.81 4.04 15.70
C LEU A 826 -19.02 3.06 14.84
N MET A 827 -17.80 2.67 15.25
CA MET A 827 -16.98 1.67 14.55
C MET A 827 -17.65 0.30 14.47
N ARG A 828 -18.44 -0.11 15.48
CA ARG A 828 -19.17 -1.39 15.43
C ARG A 828 -20.20 -1.42 14.33
N LEU A 829 -21.02 -0.37 14.22
CA LEU A 829 -21.97 -0.23 13.11
C LEU A 829 -21.23 -0.28 11.76
N LEU A 830 -20.14 0.50 11.65
CA LEU A 830 -19.35 0.58 10.42
C LEU A 830 -18.59 -0.72 10.09
N ALA A 831 -18.21 -1.54 11.06
CA ALA A 831 -17.58 -2.83 10.81
C ALA A 831 -18.50 -3.73 9.96
N VAL A 832 -19.80 -3.69 10.22
CA VAL A 832 -20.74 -4.55 9.52
C VAL A 832 -21.05 -4.00 8.12
N SER A 833 -21.21 -2.68 8.01
CA SER A 833 -21.66 -2.01 6.79
C SER A 833 -20.54 -1.59 5.84
N ALA A 834 -19.30 -1.43 6.32
CA ALA A 834 -18.21 -0.90 5.51
C ALA A 834 -17.99 -1.75 4.25
N PRO A 835 -17.81 -1.13 3.07
CA PRO A 835 -17.85 -1.90 1.85
C PRO A 835 -16.75 -2.97 1.76
N SER A 836 -17.16 -4.14 1.27
CA SER A 836 -16.32 -5.33 1.11
C SER A 836 -16.55 -5.97 -0.24
N ALA A 837 -15.57 -6.72 -0.73
CA ALA A 837 -15.76 -7.74 -1.78
C ALA A 837 -14.88 -8.96 -1.46
N GLY A 838 -15.35 -10.17 -1.79
CA GLY A 838 -14.62 -11.41 -1.47
C GLY A 838 -14.39 -11.62 0.02
N GLY A 839 -15.23 -11.01 0.87
CA GLY A 839 -15.12 -11.05 2.32
C GLY A 839 -14.07 -10.13 2.93
N GLU A 840 -13.30 -9.33 2.17
CA GLU A 840 -12.32 -8.37 2.72
C GLU A 840 -12.81 -6.92 2.60
N TYR A 841 -12.46 -6.09 3.58
CA TYR A 841 -12.71 -4.66 3.46
C TYR A 841 -11.88 -4.08 2.33
N LEU A 842 -12.50 -3.16 1.61
CA LEU A 842 -11.86 -2.54 0.46
C LEU A 842 -10.97 -1.36 0.84
N SER A 843 -10.84 -1.03 2.12
CA SER A 843 -9.86 -0.07 2.64
C SER A 843 -9.21 -0.61 3.91
N ASN A 844 -7.88 -0.53 3.97
CA ASN A 844 -7.13 -0.92 5.16
C ASN A 844 -7.48 -0.08 6.40
N LYS A 845 -8.06 1.13 6.21
CA LYS A 845 -8.56 1.97 7.31
C LYS A 845 -9.63 1.25 8.14
N PHE A 846 -10.41 0.35 7.52
CA PHE A 846 -11.54 -0.33 8.16
C PHE A 846 -11.13 -1.54 9.00
N ASN A 847 -9.87 -1.98 8.91
CA ASN A 847 -9.36 -3.07 9.76
C ASN A 847 -9.40 -2.71 11.26
N GLU A 848 -9.34 -1.42 11.59
CA GLU A 848 -9.52 -0.95 12.98
C GLU A 848 -10.96 -1.17 13.49
N PHE A 849 -11.98 -1.18 12.61
CA PHE A 849 -13.38 -1.40 13.02
C PHE A 849 -13.59 -2.79 13.62
N VAL A 850 -12.93 -3.81 13.05
CA VAL A 850 -13.04 -5.21 13.51
C VAL A 850 -12.65 -5.36 14.98
N LYS A 851 -11.66 -4.58 15.44
CA LYS A 851 -11.14 -4.66 16.81
C LYS A 851 -12.18 -4.26 17.86
N GLU A 852 -13.20 -3.50 17.48
CA GLU A 852 -14.23 -3.01 18.38
C GLU A 852 -15.54 -3.85 18.32
N THR A 853 -15.61 -4.87 17.44
CA THR A 853 -16.82 -5.71 17.24
C THR A 853 -17.17 -6.59 18.46
N GLN A 854 -18.47 -6.71 18.75
CA GLN A 854 -19.04 -7.52 19.82
C GLN A 854 -20.22 -8.36 19.30
N VAL A 855 -19.90 -9.40 18.53
CA VAL A 855 -20.92 -10.16 17.82
C VAL A 855 -21.70 -11.05 18.78
N GLU A 856 -23.03 -11.02 18.67
CA GLU A 856 -23.93 -11.87 19.44
C GLU A 856 -24.57 -12.93 18.53
N VAL A 857 -24.72 -14.15 19.06
CA VAL A 857 -25.36 -15.27 18.35
C VAL A 857 -26.49 -15.83 19.21
N ARG A 858 -27.72 -15.80 18.69
CA ARG A 858 -28.93 -16.28 19.37
C ARG A 858 -29.60 -17.40 18.59
N LEU A 859 -29.94 -18.49 19.28
CA LEU A 859 -30.73 -19.59 18.72
C LEU A 859 -32.18 -19.44 19.15
N ASP A 860 -33.11 -19.42 18.19
CA ASP A 860 -34.53 -19.57 18.48
C ASP A 860 -34.84 -21.06 18.72
N LYS A 861 -34.96 -21.45 19.99
CA LYS A 861 -35.19 -22.86 20.36
C LYS A 861 -36.56 -23.36 19.92
N ASP A 862 -37.55 -22.48 19.82
CA ASP A 862 -38.91 -22.83 19.42
C ASP A 862 -39.04 -22.97 17.89
N SER A 863 -38.08 -22.44 17.14
CA SER A 863 -38.01 -22.61 15.68
C SER A 863 -37.56 -24.01 15.23
N ILE A 864 -36.96 -24.81 16.13
CA ILE A 864 -36.39 -26.13 15.79
C ILE A 864 -37.52 -27.11 15.45
N ARG A 865 -37.61 -27.47 14.18
CA ARG A 865 -38.72 -28.28 13.65
C ARG A 865 -38.27 -29.33 12.64
N ARG A 866 -39.06 -30.39 12.52
CA ARG A 866 -38.94 -31.37 11.42
C ARG A 866 -39.86 -30.94 10.28
N THR A 867 -39.28 -30.71 9.12
CA THR A 867 -40.00 -30.34 7.88
C THR A 867 -40.75 -31.53 7.30
N GLU A 868 -41.73 -31.29 6.41
CA GLU A 868 -42.52 -32.35 5.75
C GLU A 868 -41.64 -33.35 4.96
N GLY A 869 -40.50 -32.90 4.43
CA GLY A 869 -39.49 -33.76 3.78
C GLY A 869 -38.58 -34.54 4.73
N GLY A 870 -38.84 -34.49 6.05
CA GLY A 870 -38.09 -35.20 7.07
C GLY A 870 -36.78 -34.54 7.53
N LEU A 871 -36.39 -33.40 6.95
CA LEU A 871 -35.20 -32.61 7.34
C LEU A 871 -35.47 -31.80 8.61
N VAL A 872 -34.46 -31.66 9.47
CA VAL A 872 -34.55 -30.76 10.63
C VAL A 872 -34.10 -29.35 10.21
N ALA A 873 -34.90 -28.35 10.56
CA ALA A 873 -34.62 -26.94 10.32
C ALA A 873 -34.69 -26.15 11.64
N ALA A 874 -33.89 -25.10 11.75
CA ALA A 874 -33.90 -24.17 12.87
C ALA A 874 -33.45 -22.79 12.40
N ASP A 875 -33.86 -21.77 13.14
CA ASP A 875 -33.52 -20.39 12.86
C ASP A 875 -32.44 -19.90 13.84
N LEU A 876 -31.37 -19.32 13.30
CA LEU A 876 -30.25 -18.77 14.05
C LEU A 876 -30.09 -17.29 13.72
N THR A 877 -29.95 -16.45 14.73
CA THR A 877 -29.77 -15.02 14.54
C THR A 877 -28.37 -14.59 14.93
N ILE A 878 -27.72 -13.78 14.10
CA ILE A 878 -26.42 -13.14 14.38
C ILE A 878 -26.61 -11.63 14.33
N SER A 879 -26.12 -10.92 15.34
CA SER A 879 -26.25 -9.47 15.45
C SER A 879 -24.95 -8.77 15.83
N GLU A 880 -24.71 -7.60 15.24
CA GLU A 880 -23.60 -6.70 15.55
C GLU A 880 -24.02 -5.26 15.22
N GLY A 881 -23.63 -4.29 16.06
CA GLY A 881 -23.78 -2.86 15.73
C GLY A 881 -25.21 -2.41 15.41
N GLY A 882 -26.23 -3.10 15.92
CA GLY A 882 -27.65 -2.75 15.72
C GLY A 882 -28.31 -3.40 14.51
N ILE A 883 -27.53 -4.22 13.78
CA ILE A 883 -28.00 -5.02 12.66
C ILE A 883 -28.22 -6.46 13.15
N GLU A 884 -29.37 -7.03 12.83
CA GLU A 884 -29.76 -8.40 13.19
C GLU A 884 -30.12 -9.17 11.93
N ILE A 885 -29.46 -10.31 11.68
CA ILE A 885 -29.76 -11.16 10.51
C ILE A 885 -30.11 -12.57 10.94
N LYS A 886 -31.24 -13.06 10.42
CA LYS A 886 -31.76 -14.40 10.64
C LYS A 886 -31.29 -15.36 9.55
N TYR A 887 -30.71 -16.48 9.95
CA TYR A 887 -30.16 -17.54 9.12
C TYR A 887 -30.99 -18.82 9.28
N ASN A 888 -31.15 -19.56 8.17
CA ASN A 888 -31.75 -20.88 8.21
C ASN A 888 -30.66 -21.94 8.39
N VAL A 889 -30.82 -22.80 9.39
CA VAL A 889 -29.93 -23.94 9.65
C VAL A 889 -30.67 -25.23 9.32
N TYR A 890 -30.07 -26.06 8.47
CA TYR A 890 -30.58 -27.35 8.06
C TYR A 890 -29.65 -28.48 8.50
N LEU A 891 -30.21 -29.54 9.09
CA LEU A 891 -29.50 -30.81 9.27
C LEU A 891 -29.81 -31.69 8.06
N ARG A 892 -28.87 -31.75 7.11
CA ARG A 892 -28.95 -32.61 5.92
C ARG A 892 -28.41 -34.00 6.23
N SER A 893 -28.49 -34.91 5.25
CA SER A 893 -28.12 -36.32 5.40
C SER A 893 -26.68 -36.56 5.90
N ASP A 894 -25.76 -35.65 5.63
CA ASP A 894 -24.31 -35.76 5.86
C ASP A 894 -23.67 -34.52 6.52
N LYS A 895 -24.40 -33.39 6.61
CA LYS A 895 -23.85 -32.11 7.08
C LYS A 895 -24.88 -31.21 7.78
N VAL A 896 -24.37 -30.33 8.64
CA VAL A 896 -25.04 -29.12 9.11
C VAL A 896 -24.79 -28.04 8.07
N GLU A 897 -25.85 -27.40 7.58
CA GLU A 897 -25.78 -26.35 6.58
C GLU A 897 -26.49 -25.11 7.10
N LEU A 898 -25.77 -24.00 7.15
CA LEU A 898 -26.32 -22.68 7.43
C LEU A 898 -26.42 -21.93 6.11
N GLN A 899 -27.62 -21.40 5.82
CA GLN A 899 -27.95 -20.78 4.54
C GLN A 899 -28.69 -19.46 4.74
N PHE A 900 -28.37 -18.49 3.88
CA PHE A 900 -29.15 -17.28 3.65
C PHE A 900 -29.32 -17.04 2.15
N VAL A 901 -30.51 -16.60 1.73
CA VAL A 901 -30.85 -16.38 0.31
C VAL A 901 -31.59 -15.04 0.21
N SER A 902 -31.23 -14.21 -0.77
CA SER A 902 -31.90 -12.95 -1.06
C SER A 902 -31.76 -12.56 -2.53
N THR A 903 -32.70 -11.78 -3.05
CA THR A 903 -32.58 -11.13 -4.38
C THR A 903 -31.71 -9.87 -4.35
N ASP A 904 -31.38 -9.37 -3.16
CA ASP A 904 -30.48 -8.24 -2.96
C ASP A 904 -29.06 -8.73 -2.61
N ARG A 905 -28.11 -8.52 -3.54
CA ARG A 905 -26.70 -8.88 -3.35
C ARG A 905 -26.09 -8.15 -2.14
N SER A 906 -26.44 -6.89 -1.89
CA SER A 906 -25.92 -6.12 -0.75
C SER A 906 -26.28 -6.79 0.58
N ARG A 907 -27.52 -7.27 0.71
CA ARG A 907 -27.98 -8.02 1.90
C ARG A 907 -27.25 -9.37 2.07
N VAL A 908 -26.89 -10.04 0.98
CA VAL A 908 -26.13 -11.31 1.04
C VAL A 908 -24.66 -11.07 1.40
N GLU A 909 -24.06 -9.99 0.93
CA GLU A 909 -22.68 -9.60 1.27
C GLU A 909 -22.58 -9.17 2.74
N LEU A 910 -23.56 -8.41 3.24
CA LEU A 910 -23.75 -8.14 4.67
C LEU A 910 -23.77 -9.43 5.50
N THR A 911 -24.54 -10.41 5.03
CA THR A 911 -24.69 -11.70 5.68
C THR A 911 -23.38 -12.48 5.70
N ALA A 912 -22.64 -12.50 4.60
CA ALA A 912 -21.30 -13.10 4.53
C ALA A 912 -20.32 -12.42 5.52
N ARG A 913 -20.40 -11.09 5.70
CA ARG A 913 -19.57 -10.35 6.66
C ARG A 913 -19.90 -10.71 8.11
N LEU A 914 -21.18 -10.77 8.48
CA LEU A 914 -21.58 -11.17 9.83
C LEU A 914 -21.08 -12.58 10.15
N LEU A 915 -21.17 -13.51 9.19
CA LEU A 915 -20.56 -14.84 9.31
C LEU A 915 -19.03 -14.76 9.49
N LYS A 916 -18.35 -13.88 8.76
CA LYS A 916 -16.90 -13.67 8.93
C LYS A 916 -16.55 -13.11 10.31
N LEU A 917 -17.35 -12.19 10.86
CA LEU A 917 -17.11 -11.64 12.20
C LEU A 917 -17.23 -12.73 13.28
N VAL A 918 -18.10 -13.73 13.08
CA VAL A 918 -18.14 -14.95 13.91
C VAL A 918 -17.18 -16.06 13.47
N GLY A 919 -16.17 -15.74 12.65
CA GLY A 919 -15.08 -16.68 12.29
C GLY A 919 -15.41 -17.64 11.14
N VAL A 920 -16.51 -17.45 10.41
CA VAL A 920 -16.94 -18.31 9.30
C VAL A 920 -16.74 -17.59 7.96
N GLY A 921 -15.70 -17.97 7.23
CA GLY A 921 -15.45 -17.47 5.88
C GLY A 921 -16.44 -18.06 4.86
N THR A 922 -17.24 -17.22 4.22
CA THR A 922 -18.17 -17.60 3.15
C THR A 922 -18.04 -16.66 1.96
N GLU A 923 -18.31 -17.20 0.77
CA GLU A 923 -18.35 -16.43 -0.47
C GLU A 923 -19.82 -16.28 -0.89
N VAL A 924 -20.11 -15.16 -1.54
CA VAL A 924 -21.43 -14.87 -2.09
C VAL A 924 -21.54 -15.52 -3.46
N GLU A 925 -22.54 -16.37 -3.63
CA GLU A 925 -22.76 -17.13 -4.87
C GLU A 925 -24.08 -16.69 -5.53
N LYS A 926 -24.11 -16.70 -6.87
CA LYS A 926 -25.32 -16.44 -7.66
C LYS A 926 -25.97 -17.77 -8.04
N ALA A 927 -27.27 -17.91 -7.80
CA ALA A 927 -28.03 -19.07 -8.26
C ALA A 927 -28.14 -19.06 -9.79
N GLY A 928 -27.85 -20.20 -10.43
CA GLY A 928 -27.84 -20.33 -11.89
C GLY A 928 -29.19 -19.96 -12.53
N GLY A 929 -29.18 -18.94 -13.40
CA GLY A 929 -30.33 -18.53 -14.22
C GLY A 929 -31.28 -17.49 -13.61
N GLY A 930 -31.05 -17.01 -12.39
CA GLY A 930 -31.91 -16.00 -11.73
C GLY A 930 -31.14 -14.91 -11.00
N ASP A 931 -31.82 -13.82 -10.63
CA ASP A 931 -31.27 -12.72 -9.81
C ASP A 931 -31.38 -13.00 -8.31
N VAL A 932 -30.95 -14.19 -7.91
CA VAL A 932 -30.94 -14.66 -6.52
C VAL A 932 -29.51 -14.94 -6.09
N TRP A 933 -29.12 -14.37 -4.96
CA TRP A 933 -27.81 -14.52 -4.34
C TRP A 933 -27.95 -15.30 -3.03
N TYR A 934 -26.93 -16.07 -2.68
CA TYR A 934 -26.94 -16.85 -1.45
C TYR A 934 -25.55 -16.99 -0.83
N VAL A 935 -25.56 -17.28 0.47
CA VAL A 935 -24.38 -17.65 1.24
C VAL A 935 -24.66 -18.98 1.93
N VAL A 936 -23.71 -19.91 1.81
CA VAL A 936 -23.77 -21.24 2.42
C VAL A 936 -22.51 -21.53 3.22
N ALA A 937 -22.69 -21.94 4.46
CA ALA A 937 -21.65 -22.48 5.33
C ALA A 937 -22.00 -23.91 5.75
N THR A 938 -21.07 -24.85 5.55
CA THR A 938 -21.24 -26.26 5.92
C THR A 938 -20.53 -26.58 7.24
N THR A 939 -20.80 -27.75 7.84
CA THR A 939 -20.26 -28.18 9.15
C THR A 939 -18.79 -27.83 9.35
N ASP A 940 -17.95 -28.08 8.35
CA ASP A 940 -16.52 -27.84 8.41
C ASP A 940 -16.17 -26.34 8.48
N LYS A 941 -16.89 -25.47 7.76
CA LYS A 941 -16.72 -24.00 7.86
C LYS A 941 -17.32 -23.48 9.17
N LEU A 942 -18.46 -24.01 9.58
CA LEU A 942 -19.16 -23.63 10.82
C LEU A 942 -18.36 -23.98 12.08
N ALA A 943 -17.65 -25.11 12.07
CA ALA A 943 -16.75 -25.50 13.15
C ALA A 943 -15.56 -24.54 13.31
N ALA A 944 -15.21 -23.73 12.29
CA ALA A 944 -14.18 -22.69 12.43
C ALA A 944 -14.68 -21.44 13.18
N GLY A 945 -15.99 -21.34 13.38
CA GLY A 945 -16.61 -20.18 14.00
C GLY A 945 -16.30 -20.04 15.48
N ARG A 946 -16.58 -18.84 16.01
CA ARG A 946 -16.49 -18.52 17.43
C ARG A 946 -17.34 -19.47 18.26
N GLU A 947 -16.97 -19.62 19.53
CA GLU A 947 -17.57 -20.59 20.44
C GLU A 947 -19.08 -20.42 20.59
N GLU A 948 -19.59 -19.19 20.57
CA GLU A 948 -21.01 -18.86 20.67
C GLU A 948 -21.81 -19.46 19.51
N LEU A 949 -21.31 -19.31 18.27
CA LEU A 949 -21.91 -19.92 17.08
C LEU A 949 -21.89 -21.46 17.18
N ARG A 950 -20.75 -22.02 17.57
CA ARG A 950 -20.58 -23.47 17.68
C ARG A 950 -21.52 -24.08 18.72
N LYS A 951 -21.67 -23.43 19.88
CA LYS A 951 -22.60 -23.85 20.94
C LYS A 951 -24.04 -23.80 20.48
N ALA A 952 -24.45 -22.74 19.77
CA ALA A 952 -25.78 -22.61 19.22
C ALA A 952 -26.09 -23.74 18.21
N LEU A 953 -25.16 -24.05 17.31
CA LEU A 953 -25.31 -25.16 16.35
C LEU A 953 -25.33 -26.53 17.03
N ALA A 954 -24.48 -26.75 18.05
CA ALA A 954 -24.45 -27.99 18.82
C ALA A 954 -25.77 -28.25 19.55
N GLU A 955 -26.42 -27.20 20.07
CA GLU A 955 -27.73 -27.30 20.71
C GLU A 955 -28.81 -27.81 19.74
N ILE A 956 -28.82 -27.33 18.49
CA ILE A 956 -29.75 -27.82 17.45
C ILE A 956 -29.58 -29.33 17.25
N VAL A 957 -28.32 -29.80 17.14
CA VAL A 957 -28.00 -31.22 16.95
C VAL A 957 -28.40 -32.05 18.19
N LYS A 958 -28.21 -31.52 19.41
CA LYS A 958 -28.62 -32.18 20.67
C LYS A 958 -30.13 -32.37 20.73
N VAL A 959 -30.91 -31.34 20.39
CA VAL A 959 -32.38 -31.40 20.36
C VAL A 959 -32.86 -32.41 19.30
N ALA A 960 -32.30 -32.35 18.09
CA ALA A 960 -32.64 -33.30 17.02
C ALA A 960 -32.33 -34.75 17.40
N ARG A 961 -31.20 -35.00 18.08
CA ARG A 961 -30.83 -36.33 18.61
C ARG A 961 -31.81 -36.79 19.69
N LYS A 962 -32.15 -35.92 20.65
CA LYS A 962 -33.09 -36.24 21.75
C LYS A 962 -34.45 -36.67 21.22
N ASN A 963 -34.92 -36.02 20.16
CA ASN A 963 -36.20 -36.32 19.50
C ASN A 963 -36.12 -37.45 18.46
N ARG A 964 -34.96 -38.12 18.30
CA ARG A 964 -34.72 -39.20 17.32
C ARG A 964 -35.00 -38.79 15.87
N TRP A 965 -34.77 -37.53 15.53
CA TRP A 965 -34.95 -37.03 14.16
C TRP A 965 -33.72 -37.28 13.27
N ILE A 966 -32.56 -37.53 13.90
CA ILE A 966 -31.29 -37.83 13.25
C ILE A 966 -30.65 -39.08 13.87
N ASP A 967 -29.79 -39.74 13.10
CA ASP A 967 -29.02 -40.90 13.53
C ASP A 967 -28.05 -40.56 14.68
N ALA A 968 -27.94 -41.45 15.68
CA ALA A 968 -27.18 -41.20 16.90
C ALA A 968 -25.67 -41.09 16.65
N ASP A 969 -25.13 -41.90 15.73
CA ASP A 969 -23.71 -41.90 15.40
C ASP A 969 -23.35 -40.65 14.58
N LYS A 970 -24.23 -40.23 13.66
CA LYS A 970 -24.07 -38.95 12.93
C LYS A 970 -24.13 -37.74 13.87
N ALA A 971 -25.10 -37.73 14.79
CA ALA A 971 -25.23 -36.66 15.76
C ALA A 971 -23.97 -36.55 16.63
N LYS A 972 -23.40 -37.70 17.05
CA LYS A 972 -22.15 -37.73 17.80
C LYS A 972 -20.99 -37.12 17.01
N LEU A 973 -20.83 -37.48 15.74
CA LEU A 973 -19.77 -36.96 14.87
C LEU A 973 -19.87 -35.44 14.66
N TRP A 974 -21.09 -34.90 14.46
CA TRP A 974 -21.27 -33.45 14.33
C TRP A 974 -21.04 -32.71 15.64
N LEU A 975 -21.44 -33.29 16.77
CA LEU A 975 -21.21 -32.70 18.09
C LEU A 975 -19.73 -32.65 18.44
N GLU A 976 -18.96 -33.70 18.18
CA GLU A 976 -17.50 -33.70 18.35
C GLU A 976 -16.87 -32.53 17.56
N LYS A 977 -17.22 -32.39 16.26
CA LYS A 977 -16.71 -31.28 15.43
C LYS A 977 -17.10 -29.88 15.92
N LEU A 978 -18.32 -29.70 16.41
CA LEU A 978 -18.82 -28.39 16.86
C LEU A 978 -18.31 -28.04 18.27
N GLU A 979 -18.25 -28.99 19.19
CA GLU A 979 -17.78 -28.77 20.57
C GLU A 979 -16.27 -28.57 20.63
N GLU A 980 -15.48 -29.32 19.86
CA GLU A 980 -14.02 -29.17 19.78
C GLU A 980 -13.60 -27.93 18.97
N GLY A 981 -14.34 -27.60 17.90
CA GLY A 981 -14.01 -26.50 16.98
C GLY A 981 -12.90 -26.86 15.99
N ARG A 982 -12.69 -26.01 14.97
CA ARG A 982 -11.72 -26.25 13.88
C ARG A 982 -10.31 -25.75 14.18
N VAL A 983 -10.07 -25.13 15.34
CA VAL A 983 -8.71 -24.88 15.82
C VAL A 983 -8.21 -26.15 16.48
N LEU A 984 -7.95 -27.13 15.62
CA LEU A 984 -7.41 -28.44 15.95
C LEU A 984 -6.01 -28.25 16.56
N ARG A 985 -5.92 -28.22 17.90
CA ARG A 985 -4.72 -28.00 18.72
C ARG A 985 -4.06 -26.65 18.42
N GLU A 986 -4.06 -25.76 19.41
CA GLU A 986 -3.52 -24.40 19.32
C GLU A 986 -2.20 -24.36 18.50
N GLY A 987 -2.26 -23.82 17.28
CA GLY A 987 -1.10 -23.64 16.40
C GLY A 987 -1.03 -24.43 15.09
N TRP A 988 -1.75 -25.54 14.85
CA TRP A 988 -1.54 -26.41 13.66
C TRP A 988 -2.62 -26.29 12.56
N PRO A 989 -2.27 -26.27 11.24
CA PRO A 989 -3.25 -26.27 10.16
C PRO A 989 -3.75 -27.67 9.80
N LYS A 990 -4.91 -27.75 9.14
CA LYS A 990 -5.48 -29.03 8.69
C LYS A 990 -4.65 -29.65 7.56
N TYR A 991 -4.01 -30.78 7.86
CA TYR A 991 -3.40 -31.64 6.84
C TYR A 991 -4.44 -32.61 6.26
N GLU A 992 -4.41 -32.76 4.94
CA GLU A 992 -5.04 -33.86 4.22
C GLU A 992 -4.14 -35.08 4.35
N VAL A 993 -4.70 -36.17 4.88
CA VAL A 993 -4.00 -37.44 5.11
C VAL A 993 -4.85 -38.53 4.48
N GLY A 994 -4.29 -39.30 3.56
CA GLY A 994 -5.05 -40.32 2.83
C GLY A 994 -4.16 -41.32 2.09
N LEU A 995 -4.79 -42.23 1.34
CA LEU A 995 -4.10 -43.20 0.50
C LEU A 995 -4.37 -42.91 -0.98
N VAL A 996 -3.32 -42.73 -1.77
CA VAL A 996 -3.39 -42.63 -3.24
C VAL A 996 -2.63 -43.82 -3.80
N GLU A 997 -3.32 -44.68 -4.55
CA GLU A 997 -2.76 -45.93 -5.10
C GLU A 997 -2.05 -46.80 -4.04
N GLY A 998 -2.53 -46.77 -2.79
CA GLY A 998 -1.96 -47.52 -1.66
C GLY A 998 -0.77 -46.85 -0.97
N ALA A 999 -0.31 -45.68 -1.44
CA ALA A 999 0.74 -44.89 -0.80
C ALA A 999 0.14 -43.81 0.13
N LEU A 1000 0.75 -43.62 1.30
CA LEU A 1000 0.36 -42.57 2.25
C LEU A 1000 0.69 -41.19 1.68
N VAL A 1001 -0.31 -40.33 1.62
CA VAL A 1001 -0.20 -38.93 1.22
C VAL A 1001 -0.52 -38.05 2.42
N VAL A 1002 0.38 -37.10 2.72
CA VAL A 1002 0.18 -36.06 3.73
C VAL A 1002 0.46 -34.71 3.09
N ARG A 1003 -0.57 -33.85 2.94
CA ARG A 1003 -0.42 -32.53 2.32
C ARG A 1003 -1.23 -31.43 3.02
N PHE A 1004 -0.69 -30.23 3.01
CA PHE A 1004 -1.40 -28.99 3.34
C PHE A 1004 -1.62 -28.19 2.05
N ALA A 1005 -2.83 -27.66 1.82
CA ALA A 1005 -3.16 -26.89 0.62
C ALA A 1005 -3.83 -25.56 0.99
N SER A 1006 -3.44 -24.47 0.33
CA SER A 1006 -4.00 -23.14 0.55
C SER A 1006 -3.93 -22.28 -0.72
N PRO A 1007 -4.95 -21.45 -1.01
CA PRO A 1007 -4.88 -20.43 -2.05
C PRO A 1007 -4.00 -19.24 -1.63
N ASN A 1008 -3.73 -19.07 -0.33
CA ASN A 1008 -2.92 -17.97 0.20
C ASN A 1008 -1.43 -18.33 0.21
N PRO A 1009 -0.57 -17.64 -0.58
CA PRO A 1009 0.87 -17.92 -0.61
C PRO A 1009 1.54 -17.71 0.76
N GLY A 1010 1.08 -16.77 1.57
CA GLY A 1010 1.61 -16.54 2.92
C GLY A 1010 1.34 -17.69 3.89
N SER A 1011 0.25 -18.45 3.69
CA SER A 1011 0.00 -19.67 4.48
C SER A 1011 0.90 -20.82 4.07
N ILE A 1012 1.16 -20.96 2.77
CA ILE A 1012 2.08 -21.98 2.24
C ILE A 1012 3.50 -21.73 2.77
N GLU A 1013 3.97 -20.49 2.73
CA GLU A 1013 5.31 -20.12 3.23
C GLU A 1013 5.43 -20.34 4.74
N ARG A 1014 4.39 -20.00 5.50
CA ARG A 1014 4.38 -20.20 6.97
C ARG A 1014 4.49 -21.68 7.34
N GLU A 1015 3.77 -22.55 6.63
CA GLU A 1015 3.81 -23.98 6.94
C GLU A 1015 5.13 -24.63 6.46
N ALA A 1016 5.66 -24.20 5.31
CA ALA A 1016 7.00 -24.60 4.88
C ALA A 1016 8.06 -24.21 5.92
N GLN A 1017 7.98 -22.98 6.47
CA GLN A 1017 8.89 -22.53 7.51
C GLN A 1017 8.76 -23.35 8.79
N ARG A 1018 7.55 -23.70 9.21
CA ARG A 1018 7.34 -24.56 10.40
C ARG A 1018 7.99 -25.94 10.26
N LEU A 1019 7.89 -26.55 9.08
CA LEU A 1019 8.56 -27.82 8.81
C LEU A 1019 10.10 -27.66 8.82
N ARG A 1020 10.63 -26.53 8.34
CA ARG A 1020 12.06 -26.19 8.44
C ARG A 1020 12.50 -26.00 9.89
N ASP A 1021 11.71 -25.32 10.71
CA ASP A 1021 12.01 -25.07 12.12
C ASP A 1021 12.00 -26.39 12.96
N MET A 1022 11.22 -27.38 12.53
CA MET A 1022 11.23 -28.74 13.09
C MET A 1022 12.44 -29.57 12.61
N GLY A 1023 13.22 -29.07 11.65
CA GLY A 1023 14.40 -29.73 11.08
C GLY A 1023 14.11 -30.64 9.89
N LEU A 1024 12.94 -30.51 9.25
CA LEU A 1024 12.72 -31.09 7.93
C LEU A 1024 13.35 -30.22 6.84
N VAL A 1025 13.72 -30.84 5.71
CA VAL A 1025 14.46 -30.19 4.62
C VAL A 1025 13.61 -30.24 3.38
N GLU A 1026 13.38 -29.07 2.78
CA GLU A 1026 12.62 -28.93 1.54
C GLU A 1026 13.35 -29.64 0.38
N GLY A 1027 12.60 -30.35 -0.46
CA GLY A 1027 13.13 -31.20 -1.53
C GLY A 1027 13.55 -32.62 -1.08
N VAL A 1028 13.78 -32.84 0.21
CA VAL A 1028 14.16 -34.16 0.76
C VAL A 1028 13.02 -34.79 1.57
N HIS A 1029 12.47 -34.03 2.51
CA HIS A 1029 11.45 -34.45 3.47
C HIS A 1029 10.05 -33.96 3.08
N PHE A 1030 9.95 -32.77 2.48
CA PHE A 1030 8.69 -32.21 1.99
C PHE A 1030 8.94 -31.39 0.71
N SER A 1031 7.87 -31.08 -0.03
CA SER A 1031 7.92 -30.24 -1.24
C SER A 1031 6.89 -29.12 -1.15
N VAL A 1032 7.23 -27.96 -1.73
CA VAL A 1032 6.39 -26.76 -1.71
C VAL A 1032 6.03 -26.38 -3.15
N LYS A 1033 4.77 -26.00 -3.37
CA LYS A 1033 4.30 -25.40 -4.61
C LYS A 1033 3.51 -24.15 -4.31
N THR A 1034 3.90 -23.04 -4.92
CA THR A 1034 3.19 -21.76 -4.82
C THR A 1034 1.87 -21.78 -5.60
N PRO A 1035 0.82 -21.08 -5.10
CA PRO A 1035 -0.44 -20.93 -5.83
C PRO A 1035 -0.24 -20.10 -7.10
N GLU A 1036 -0.75 -20.58 -8.24
CA GLU A 1036 -0.70 -19.90 -9.54
C GLU A 1036 -2.03 -20.06 -10.29
N GLY A 1037 -2.55 -18.97 -10.87
CA GLY A 1037 -3.73 -19.01 -11.77
C GLY A 1037 -5.01 -19.54 -11.13
N GLY A 1038 -5.31 -19.14 -9.89
CA GLY A 1038 -6.52 -19.57 -9.16
C GLY A 1038 -6.47 -21.03 -8.64
N LYS A 1039 -5.32 -21.70 -8.76
CA LYS A 1039 -5.10 -23.04 -8.18
C LYS A 1039 -4.40 -22.94 -6.82
N ASN A 1040 -4.80 -23.79 -5.88
CA ASN A 1040 -4.18 -23.86 -4.56
C ASN A 1040 -2.69 -24.21 -4.67
N GLY A 1041 -1.86 -23.52 -3.87
CA GLY A 1041 -0.52 -23.98 -3.54
C GLY A 1041 -0.60 -25.12 -2.52
N TYR A 1042 0.49 -25.86 -2.35
CA TYR A 1042 0.54 -26.95 -1.38
C TYR A 1042 1.92 -27.20 -0.81
N VAL A 1043 1.95 -27.76 0.40
CA VAL A 1043 3.11 -28.35 1.07
C VAL A 1043 2.84 -29.85 1.19
N SER A 1044 3.60 -30.68 0.49
CA SER A 1044 3.44 -32.14 0.53
C SER A 1044 4.58 -32.77 1.31
N ILE A 1045 4.26 -33.49 2.39
CA ILE A 1045 5.22 -34.24 3.19
C ILE A 1045 5.39 -35.62 2.56
N LEU A 1046 6.65 -36.01 2.34
CA LEU A 1046 6.99 -37.30 1.76
C LEU A 1046 7.00 -38.38 2.84
N LYS A 1047 6.90 -39.66 2.46
CA LYS A 1047 7.01 -40.81 3.38
C LYS A 1047 8.27 -40.69 4.25
N GLU A 1048 9.41 -40.39 3.62
CA GLU A 1048 10.68 -40.17 4.31
C GLU A 1048 10.65 -38.98 5.27
N GLY A 1049 9.87 -37.94 4.98
CA GLY A 1049 9.70 -36.78 5.86
C GLY A 1049 8.94 -37.12 7.13
N LEU A 1050 7.83 -37.87 7.03
CA LEU A 1050 7.07 -38.34 8.20
C LEU A 1050 7.89 -39.32 9.05
N ALA A 1051 8.62 -40.25 8.41
CA ALA A 1051 9.52 -41.16 9.12
C ALA A 1051 10.67 -40.40 9.83
N TYR A 1052 11.19 -39.34 9.22
CA TYR A 1052 12.23 -38.52 9.85
C TYR A 1052 11.69 -37.69 11.03
N ALA A 1053 10.50 -37.10 10.89
CA ALA A 1053 9.82 -36.45 12.01
C ALA A 1053 9.57 -37.43 13.17
N ALA A 1054 9.20 -38.68 12.86
CA ALA A 1054 9.06 -39.75 13.86
C ALA A 1054 10.38 -40.10 14.56
N ARG A 1055 11.52 -40.14 13.85
CA ARG A 1055 12.85 -40.29 14.47
C ARG A 1055 13.16 -39.10 15.38
N LEU A 1056 12.93 -37.87 14.91
CA LEU A 1056 13.19 -36.65 15.67
C LEU A 1056 12.34 -36.55 16.93
N SER A 1057 11.12 -37.09 16.91
CA SER A 1057 10.23 -37.14 18.09
C SER A 1057 10.80 -37.94 19.28
N VAL A 1058 11.73 -38.88 19.01
CA VAL A 1058 12.34 -39.73 20.05
C VAL A 1058 13.80 -39.34 20.28
N TYR A 1059 14.57 -39.14 19.20
CA TYR A 1059 16.02 -38.99 19.23
C TYR A 1059 16.52 -37.60 18.81
N GLY A 1060 15.65 -36.60 18.64
CA GLY A 1060 16.06 -35.22 18.34
C GLY A 1060 17.00 -34.68 19.42
N LYS A 1061 18.15 -34.09 19.03
CA LYS A 1061 19.16 -33.60 19.99
C LYS A 1061 18.68 -32.36 20.76
N ASP A 1062 17.81 -31.57 20.14
CA ASP A 1062 17.19 -30.38 20.71
C ASP A 1062 15.81 -30.71 21.30
N GLU A 1063 15.52 -30.20 22.50
CA GLU A 1063 14.28 -30.50 23.24
C GLU A 1063 13.05 -29.88 22.56
N GLN A 1064 13.16 -28.66 22.04
CA GLN A 1064 12.08 -27.96 21.36
C GLN A 1064 11.75 -28.65 20.03
N GLN A 1065 12.77 -29.05 19.27
CA GLN A 1065 12.63 -29.85 18.06
C GLN A 1065 11.95 -31.20 18.32
N ARG A 1066 12.39 -31.91 19.37
CA ARG A 1066 11.82 -33.21 19.74
C ARG A 1066 10.34 -33.07 20.10
N ARG A 1067 9.98 -32.05 20.86
CA ARG A 1067 8.60 -31.74 21.23
C ARG A 1067 7.74 -31.39 20.01
N LEU A 1068 8.21 -30.49 19.14
CA LEU A 1068 7.50 -30.11 17.91
C LEU A 1068 7.29 -31.31 16.97
N ALA A 1069 8.31 -32.17 16.82
CA ALA A 1069 8.22 -33.37 16.01
C ALA A 1069 7.26 -34.41 16.61
N ALA A 1070 7.25 -34.57 17.94
CA ALA A 1070 6.30 -35.44 18.63
C ALA A 1070 4.85 -34.95 18.48
N GLU A 1071 4.60 -33.66 18.71
CA GLU A 1071 3.28 -33.04 18.55
C GLU A 1071 2.76 -33.16 17.11
N PHE A 1072 3.65 -32.97 16.13
CA PHE A 1072 3.33 -33.12 14.71
C PHE A 1072 3.01 -34.58 14.32
N VAL A 1073 3.81 -35.55 14.76
CA VAL A 1073 3.58 -36.98 14.45
C VAL A 1073 2.28 -37.48 15.09
N GLU A 1074 2.02 -37.09 16.33
CA GLU A 1074 0.76 -37.37 17.02
C GLU A 1074 -0.43 -36.78 16.24
N TYR A 1075 -0.30 -35.54 15.76
CA TYR A 1075 -1.33 -34.88 14.97
C TYR A 1075 -1.58 -35.60 13.63
N ILE A 1076 -0.54 -36.02 12.90
CA ILE A 1076 -0.72 -36.76 11.64
C ILE A 1076 -1.36 -38.14 11.88
N LEU A 1077 -1.01 -38.85 12.97
CA LEU A 1077 -1.65 -40.12 13.33
C LEU A 1077 -3.12 -39.92 13.71
N GLN A 1078 -3.46 -38.84 14.42
CA GLN A 1078 -4.84 -38.47 14.69
C GLN A 1078 -5.62 -38.23 13.39
N ARG A 1079 -5.05 -37.45 12.46
CA ARG A 1079 -5.66 -37.19 11.14
C ARG A 1079 -5.81 -38.46 10.29
N ALA A 1080 -4.85 -39.39 10.37
CA ALA A 1080 -4.93 -40.68 9.69
C ALA A 1080 -6.03 -41.58 10.28
N TRP A 1081 -6.25 -41.52 11.60
CA TRP A 1081 -7.37 -42.20 12.27
C TRP A 1081 -8.73 -41.65 11.83
N GLU A 1082 -8.84 -40.32 11.73
CA GLU A 1082 -10.06 -39.64 11.25
C GLU A 1082 -10.41 -39.98 9.79
N GLU A 1083 -9.42 -40.25 8.93
CA GLU A 1083 -9.64 -40.64 7.53
C GLU A 1083 -10.04 -42.12 7.39
N GLY A 1084 -9.50 -43.01 8.23
CA GLY A 1084 -9.92 -44.41 8.26
C GLY A 1084 -8.84 -45.38 8.77
N LYS A 1085 -9.28 -46.57 9.19
CA LYS A 1085 -8.41 -47.60 9.81
C LYS A 1085 -7.22 -48.02 8.94
N ASP A 1086 -7.40 -48.10 7.62
CA ASP A 1086 -6.32 -48.49 6.71
C ASP A 1086 -5.30 -47.36 6.52
N VAL A 1087 -5.75 -46.10 6.50
CA VAL A 1087 -4.89 -44.91 6.47
C VAL A 1087 -4.07 -44.81 7.75
N TYR A 1088 -4.72 -45.00 8.90
CA TYR A 1088 -4.06 -45.06 10.21
C TYR A 1088 -3.00 -46.15 10.28
N ARG A 1089 -3.32 -47.38 9.85
CA ARG A 1089 -2.34 -48.48 9.84
C ARG A 1089 -1.13 -48.13 9.00
N LYS A 1090 -1.33 -47.53 7.83
CA LYS A 1090 -0.23 -47.11 6.95
C LYS A 1090 0.61 -45.97 7.53
N ALA A 1091 -0.03 -44.98 8.14
CA ALA A 1091 0.68 -43.89 8.82
C ALA A 1091 1.48 -44.40 10.02
N LEU A 1092 0.89 -45.32 10.80
CA LEU A 1092 1.55 -45.95 11.94
C LEU A 1092 2.75 -46.78 11.52
N GLU A 1093 2.66 -47.56 10.43
CA GLU A 1093 3.81 -48.27 9.86
C GLU A 1093 4.98 -47.33 9.55
N VAL A 1094 4.72 -46.16 8.94
CA VAL A 1094 5.76 -45.17 8.61
C VAL A 1094 6.36 -44.53 9.86
N VAL A 1095 5.53 -44.26 10.88
CA VAL A 1095 5.99 -43.68 12.16
C VAL A 1095 6.85 -44.67 12.94
N GLU A 1096 6.41 -45.93 13.05
CA GLU A 1096 7.18 -46.97 13.73
C GLU A 1096 8.48 -47.30 12.98
N GLU A 1097 8.47 -47.32 11.64
CA GLU A 1097 9.68 -47.41 10.83
C GLU A 1097 10.66 -46.27 11.14
N GLY A 1098 10.15 -45.04 11.24
CA GLY A 1098 10.94 -43.85 11.58
C GLY A 1098 11.55 -43.91 12.99
N ARG A 1099 10.76 -44.32 13.98
CA ARG A 1099 11.21 -44.49 15.38
C ARG A 1099 12.26 -45.59 15.52
N ALA A 1100 12.22 -46.64 14.69
CA ALA A 1100 13.17 -47.73 14.78
C ALA A 1100 14.57 -47.40 14.20
N ARG A 1101 14.72 -46.32 13.42
CA ARG A 1101 15.99 -45.97 12.75
C ARG A 1101 17.07 -45.52 13.74
N GLY A 1102 18.19 -46.24 13.77
CA GLY A 1102 19.30 -46.00 14.70
C GLY A 1102 18.95 -46.27 16.18
N SER A 1103 17.90 -47.06 16.44
CA SER A 1103 17.44 -47.40 17.79
C SER A 1103 18.22 -48.54 18.45
N LEU A 1104 18.92 -49.36 17.67
CA LEU A 1104 19.67 -50.53 18.12
C LEU A 1104 21.18 -50.30 17.96
N LYS A 1105 21.97 -51.02 18.77
CA LYS A 1105 23.42 -51.18 18.56
C LYS A 1105 23.70 -52.51 17.87
N LEU A 1106 24.61 -52.48 16.91
CA LEU A 1106 25.02 -53.64 16.13
C LEU A 1106 25.99 -54.51 16.93
N GLU A 1107 26.89 -53.89 17.71
CA GLU A 1107 27.84 -54.59 18.57
C GLU A 1107 27.15 -55.25 19.77
N GLY A 1108 27.44 -56.54 19.99
CA GLY A 1108 26.87 -57.32 21.11
C GLY A 1108 25.54 -58.02 20.81
N LEU A 1109 25.05 -57.93 19.56
CA LEU A 1109 23.83 -58.62 19.15
C LEU A 1109 24.04 -60.13 19.00
N GLU A 1110 23.25 -60.92 19.72
CA GLU A 1110 23.20 -62.38 19.66
C GLU A 1110 21.78 -62.83 19.27
N LYS A 1111 21.65 -63.62 18.20
CA LYS A 1111 20.32 -64.06 17.71
C LYS A 1111 20.39 -65.42 17.04
N GLU A 1112 19.34 -66.22 17.26
CA GLU A 1112 19.13 -67.49 16.58
C GLU A 1112 18.22 -67.30 15.37
N VAL A 1113 18.60 -67.88 14.24
CA VAL A 1113 17.80 -67.85 13.00
C VAL A 1113 17.89 -69.19 12.29
N GLU A 1114 16.79 -69.60 11.66
CA GLU A 1114 16.75 -70.81 10.86
C GLU A 1114 16.96 -70.45 9.38
N VAL A 1115 17.89 -71.12 8.69
CA VAL A 1115 18.12 -70.98 7.24
C VAL A 1115 18.19 -72.38 6.64
N ASN A 1116 17.35 -72.65 5.63
CA ASN A 1116 17.29 -73.95 4.92
C ASN A 1116 17.16 -75.18 5.85
N GLY A 1117 16.35 -75.09 6.92
CA GLY A 1117 16.12 -76.20 7.86
C GLY A 1117 17.21 -76.40 8.91
N LYS A 1118 18.16 -75.45 9.03
CA LYS A 1118 19.28 -75.48 9.98
C LYS A 1118 19.27 -74.20 10.83
N THR A 1119 19.42 -74.35 12.15
CA THR A 1119 19.50 -73.21 13.07
C THR A 1119 20.94 -72.70 13.17
N TYR A 1120 21.11 -71.39 13.08
CA TYR A 1120 22.38 -70.68 13.24
C TYR A 1120 22.30 -69.70 14.39
N VAL A 1121 23.38 -69.62 15.18
CA VAL A 1121 23.58 -68.58 16.18
C VAL A 1121 24.51 -67.52 15.58
N VAL A 1122 24.04 -66.28 15.55
CA VAL A 1122 24.77 -65.12 15.02
C VAL A 1122 25.14 -64.19 16.17
N LYS A 1123 26.45 -63.96 16.37
CA LYS A 1123 27.01 -63.01 17.34
C LYS A 1123 27.78 -61.90 16.63
N VAL A 1124 27.31 -60.67 16.71
CA VAL A 1124 27.93 -59.53 16.02
C VAL A 1124 28.92 -58.81 16.93
N LYS A 1125 30.16 -58.68 16.45
CA LYS A 1125 31.29 -58.06 17.16
C LYS A 1125 31.54 -56.60 16.72
N GLY A 1126 30.84 -56.12 15.71
CA GLY A 1126 30.94 -54.75 15.20
C GLY A 1126 30.63 -54.67 13.71
N GLY A 1127 30.41 -53.46 13.21
CA GLY A 1127 30.22 -53.22 11.80
C GLY A 1127 30.24 -51.74 11.45
N GLU A 1128 30.53 -51.45 10.19
CA GLU A 1128 30.63 -50.10 9.64
C GLU A 1128 29.96 -50.04 8.25
N ALA A 1129 29.54 -48.84 7.86
CA ALA A 1129 29.08 -48.54 6.51
C ALA A 1129 29.94 -47.42 5.93
N VAL A 1130 30.52 -47.67 4.75
CA VAL A 1130 31.47 -46.76 4.08
C VAL A 1130 31.01 -46.50 2.65
N GLU A 1131 31.05 -45.25 2.21
CA GLU A 1131 30.78 -44.88 0.83
C GLU A 1131 32.07 -44.98 -0.02
N GLU A 1132 31.96 -45.57 -1.21
CA GLU A 1132 33.08 -45.71 -2.16
C GLU A 1132 32.64 -45.27 -3.56
N ASP A 1133 33.51 -44.50 -4.25
CA ASP A 1133 33.32 -44.15 -5.65
C ASP A 1133 34.03 -45.14 -6.58
N ARG A 1134 33.28 -45.80 -7.47
CA ARG A 1134 33.83 -46.73 -8.45
C ARG A 1134 33.26 -46.49 -9.84
N GLY A 1135 34.10 -46.00 -10.76
CA GLY A 1135 33.72 -45.76 -12.16
C GLY A 1135 32.64 -44.68 -12.34
N GLY A 1136 32.67 -43.63 -11.52
CA GLY A 1136 31.67 -42.55 -11.54
C GLY A 1136 30.33 -42.91 -10.88
N ARG A 1137 30.27 -44.02 -10.13
CA ARG A 1137 29.09 -44.44 -9.36
C ARG A 1137 29.44 -44.55 -7.87
N LYS A 1138 28.63 -43.89 -7.04
CA LYS A 1138 28.69 -44.01 -5.58
C LYS A 1138 28.09 -45.34 -5.13
N LEU A 1139 28.87 -46.14 -4.42
CA LEU A 1139 28.48 -47.40 -3.82
C LEU A 1139 28.52 -47.29 -2.29
N LEU A 1140 27.69 -48.07 -1.61
CA LEU A 1140 27.67 -48.17 -0.16
C LEU A 1140 28.11 -49.56 0.26
N ARG A 1141 29.22 -49.65 0.97
CA ARG A 1141 29.78 -50.91 1.45
C ARG A 1141 29.50 -51.06 2.94
N ILE A 1142 28.69 -52.06 3.30
CA ILE A 1142 28.41 -52.44 4.68
C ILE A 1142 29.31 -53.61 5.04
N LYS A 1143 30.15 -53.45 6.06
CA LYS A 1143 31.02 -54.50 6.61
C LYS A 1143 30.56 -54.86 8.00
N ILE A 1144 30.32 -56.14 8.25
CA ILE A 1144 29.83 -56.64 9.54
C ILE A 1144 30.72 -57.79 9.99
N LYS A 1145 31.37 -57.63 11.14
CA LYS A 1145 32.17 -58.66 11.78
C LYS A 1145 31.27 -59.49 12.69
N ALA A 1146 31.06 -60.75 12.34
CA ALA A 1146 30.18 -61.65 13.09
C ALA A 1146 30.79 -63.04 13.25
N GLU A 1147 30.46 -63.67 14.37
CA GLU A 1147 30.66 -65.09 14.63
C GLU A 1147 29.35 -65.81 14.32
N VAL A 1148 29.37 -66.70 13.33
CA VAL A 1148 28.19 -67.48 12.92
C VAL A 1148 28.51 -68.96 13.08
N GLY A 1149 27.74 -69.65 13.91
CA GLY A 1149 27.85 -71.10 14.14
C GLY A 1149 26.53 -71.81 13.88
N ARG A 1150 26.58 -73.08 13.49
CA ARG A 1150 25.40 -73.92 13.28
C ARG A 1150 25.08 -74.69 14.56
N VAL A 1151 23.81 -74.87 14.88
CA VAL A 1151 23.38 -75.68 16.02
C VAL A 1151 23.18 -77.13 15.57
N GLU A 1152 23.88 -78.07 16.21
CA GLU A 1152 23.66 -79.51 16.08
C GLU A 1152 23.48 -80.11 17.48
N GLY A 1153 22.26 -80.56 17.81
CA GLY A 1153 21.91 -80.98 19.18
C GLY A 1153 21.94 -79.80 20.16
N GLU A 1154 22.62 -79.96 21.30
CA GLU A 1154 22.84 -78.89 22.31
C GLU A 1154 24.13 -78.08 22.07
N HIS A 1155 24.88 -78.37 21.00
CA HIS A 1155 26.19 -77.77 20.76
C HIS A 1155 26.21 -76.88 19.51
N ILE A 1156 26.91 -75.75 19.59
CA ILE A 1156 27.19 -74.89 18.44
C ILE A 1156 28.46 -75.39 17.76
N VAL A 1157 28.31 -75.97 16.57
CA VAL A 1157 29.39 -76.47 15.70
C VAL A 1157 29.71 -75.45 14.60
N ASP A 1158 30.87 -75.58 13.95
CA ASP A 1158 31.30 -74.75 12.80
C ASP A 1158 31.27 -73.23 13.04
N ARG A 1159 31.72 -72.77 14.21
CA ARG A 1159 31.82 -71.35 14.53
C ARG A 1159 32.85 -70.66 13.65
N VAL A 1160 32.40 -69.74 12.80
CA VAL A 1160 33.26 -68.95 11.93
C VAL A 1160 33.14 -67.48 12.30
N VAL A 1161 34.25 -66.88 12.73
CA VAL A 1161 34.37 -65.43 12.91
C VAL A 1161 34.87 -64.83 11.60
N ARG A 1162 34.06 -63.99 10.96
CA ARG A 1162 34.42 -63.35 9.70
C ARG A 1162 33.82 -61.96 9.57
N GLU A 1163 34.48 -61.13 8.77
CA GLU A 1163 33.90 -59.90 8.26
C GLU A 1163 33.16 -60.17 6.94
N TYR A 1164 31.85 -59.95 6.96
CA TYR A 1164 30.99 -60.08 5.81
C TYR A 1164 30.77 -58.71 5.19
N THR A 1165 30.95 -58.62 3.87
CA THR A 1165 30.83 -57.36 3.12
C THR A 1165 29.65 -57.43 2.15
N ILE A 1166 28.76 -56.44 2.21
CA ILE A 1166 27.65 -56.25 1.27
C ILE A 1166 27.83 -54.90 0.59
N THR A 1167 27.87 -54.88 -0.75
CA THR A 1167 28.04 -53.64 -1.52
C THR A 1167 26.74 -53.26 -2.22
N PHE A 1168 26.11 -52.19 -1.76
CA PHE A 1168 24.92 -51.58 -2.34
C PHE A 1168 25.26 -50.59 -3.45
N GLY A 1169 24.49 -50.65 -4.52
CA GLY A 1169 24.56 -49.75 -5.65
C GLY A 1169 23.15 -49.46 -6.16
N ARG A 1170 23.07 -48.48 -7.05
CA ARG A 1170 21.86 -48.17 -7.81
C ARG A 1170 21.95 -48.77 -9.20
N TYR A 1171 20.93 -49.53 -9.60
CA TYR A 1171 20.94 -50.28 -10.87
C TYR A 1171 19.62 -50.13 -11.66
N GLY A 1172 19.75 -50.12 -12.99
CA GLY A 1172 18.62 -50.10 -13.94
C GLY A 1172 17.96 -48.73 -14.15
N LYS A 1173 16.98 -48.67 -15.07
CA LYS A 1173 16.24 -47.43 -15.41
C LYS A 1173 15.40 -46.85 -14.27
N LEU A 1174 15.06 -47.68 -13.27
CA LEU A 1174 14.27 -47.30 -12.10
C LEU A 1174 15.14 -46.92 -10.89
N ASN A 1175 16.46 -46.80 -11.06
CA ASN A 1175 17.40 -46.42 -10.00
C ASN A 1175 17.24 -47.29 -8.73
N ALA A 1176 17.07 -48.61 -8.91
CA ALA A 1176 16.72 -49.54 -7.84
C ALA A 1176 17.92 -49.80 -6.92
N VAL A 1177 17.68 -49.82 -5.61
CA VAL A 1177 18.69 -50.15 -4.59
C VAL A 1177 18.90 -51.67 -4.58
N VAL A 1178 20.11 -52.11 -4.96
CA VAL A 1178 20.48 -53.52 -4.96
C VAL A 1178 21.86 -53.69 -4.34
N GLY A 1179 21.97 -54.58 -3.37
CA GLY A 1179 23.20 -54.99 -2.70
C GLY A 1179 23.67 -56.35 -3.18
N TYR A 1180 24.97 -56.47 -3.44
CA TYR A 1180 25.61 -57.73 -3.81
C TYR A 1180 26.64 -58.13 -2.77
N ALA A 1181 26.63 -59.41 -2.43
CA ALA A 1181 27.68 -60.05 -1.66
C ALA A 1181 28.03 -61.41 -2.30
N TYR A 1182 29.29 -61.81 -2.19
CA TYR A 1182 29.80 -63.02 -2.83
C TYR A 1182 30.39 -63.95 -1.77
N ALA A 1183 29.97 -65.22 -1.79
CA ALA A 1183 30.50 -66.25 -0.92
C ALA A 1183 31.63 -67.00 -1.65
N SER A 1184 32.85 -66.97 -1.09
CA SER A 1184 34.06 -67.52 -1.73
C SER A 1184 35.13 -68.00 -0.72
N ALA A 1185 34.74 -68.37 0.50
CA ALA A 1185 35.70 -68.84 1.51
C ALA A 1185 36.39 -70.16 1.13
N SER A 1186 37.62 -70.33 1.62
CA SER A 1186 38.48 -71.53 1.48
C SER A 1186 37.94 -72.81 2.15
N GLY A 1187 36.69 -72.80 2.65
CA GLY A 1187 36.00 -73.93 3.30
C GLY A 1187 34.68 -74.33 2.63
N GLY A 1188 34.40 -73.86 1.40
CA GLY A 1188 33.22 -74.22 0.61
C GLY A 1188 32.20 -73.09 0.44
N SER A 1189 31.84 -72.77 -0.81
CA SER A 1189 30.99 -71.62 -1.17
C SER A 1189 29.56 -71.70 -0.61
N GLU A 1190 29.00 -72.90 -0.43
CA GLU A 1190 27.63 -73.11 0.07
C GLU A 1190 27.49 -72.81 1.56
N ALA A 1191 28.36 -73.36 2.40
CA ALA A 1191 28.31 -73.11 3.85
C ALA A 1191 28.55 -71.63 4.19
N ASP A 1192 29.39 -70.95 3.40
CA ASP A 1192 29.63 -69.51 3.53
C ASP A 1192 28.41 -68.67 3.12
N ALA A 1193 27.67 -69.08 2.08
CA ALA A 1193 26.43 -68.44 1.67
C ALA A 1193 25.28 -68.64 2.68
N GLU A 1194 25.19 -69.83 3.29
CA GLU A 1194 24.22 -70.10 4.37
C GLU A 1194 24.49 -69.21 5.59
N ARG A 1195 25.75 -69.08 6.04
CA ARG A 1195 26.13 -68.22 7.17
C ARG A 1195 25.86 -66.74 6.91
N LEU A 1196 26.16 -66.25 5.70
CA LEU A 1196 25.86 -64.86 5.33
C LEU A 1196 24.35 -64.61 5.23
N SER A 1197 23.58 -65.58 4.74
CA SER A 1197 22.11 -65.48 4.72
C SER A 1197 21.53 -65.43 6.13
N ALA A 1198 22.05 -66.25 7.05
CA ALA A 1198 21.69 -66.22 8.47
C ALA A 1198 22.01 -64.87 9.11
N LEU A 1199 23.20 -64.31 8.86
CA LEU A 1199 23.56 -62.98 9.34
C LEU A 1199 22.59 -61.89 8.84
N ILE A 1200 22.26 -61.90 7.54
CA ILE A 1200 21.34 -60.92 6.94
C ILE A 1200 19.93 -61.06 7.53
N GLU A 1201 19.43 -62.28 7.69
CA GLU A 1201 18.11 -62.54 8.28
C GLU A 1201 18.06 -62.16 9.77
N ALA A 1202 19.13 -62.44 10.53
CA ALA A 1202 19.24 -62.06 11.93
C ALA A 1202 19.13 -60.54 12.12
N LEU A 1203 19.83 -59.78 11.27
CA LEU A 1203 19.91 -58.32 11.35
C LEU A 1203 18.70 -57.61 10.75
N THR A 1204 18.12 -58.12 9.66
CA THR A 1204 17.07 -57.41 8.92
C THR A 1204 15.67 -58.00 9.11
N GLY A 1205 15.57 -59.26 9.55
CA GLY A 1205 14.33 -60.03 9.61
C GLY A 1205 13.84 -60.49 8.23
N ARG A 1206 14.65 -60.34 7.17
CA ARG A 1206 14.32 -60.71 5.79
C ARG A 1206 15.44 -61.58 5.20
N ARG A 1207 15.04 -62.62 4.46
CA ARG A 1207 15.98 -63.51 3.77
C ARG A 1207 16.46 -62.91 2.45
N PRO A 1208 17.76 -62.91 2.16
CA PRO A 1208 18.28 -62.44 0.88
C PRO A 1208 18.07 -63.49 -0.21
N ARG A 1209 18.17 -63.07 -1.48
CA ARG A 1209 18.10 -64.00 -2.63
C ARG A 1209 19.48 -64.58 -2.90
N VAL A 1210 19.57 -65.88 -3.14
CA VAL A 1210 20.83 -66.60 -3.36
C VAL A 1210 20.84 -67.20 -4.76
N TYR A 1211 21.90 -66.93 -5.53
CA TYR A 1211 22.08 -67.44 -6.90
C TYR A 1211 23.43 -68.14 -7.04
N ARG A 1212 23.43 -69.32 -7.67
CA ARG A 1212 24.65 -70.07 -8.00
C ARG A 1212 25.10 -69.70 -9.41
N MET A 1213 26.33 -69.19 -9.55
CA MET A 1213 26.91 -68.86 -10.86
C MET A 1213 27.61 -70.07 -11.49
N LYS A 1214 27.88 -69.99 -12.81
CA LYS A 1214 28.52 -71.07 -13.58
C LYS A 1214 29.94 -71.41 -13.10
N ASP A 1215 30.63 -70.46 -12.49
CA ASP A 1215 32.02 -70.60 -12.03
C ASP A 1215 32.12 -71.09 -10.57
N GLY A 1216 31.04 -71.61 -9.98
CA GLY A 1216 31.01 -72.13 -8.59
C GLY A 1216 30.91 -71.06 -7.49
N ILE A 1217 30.92 -69.78 -7.85
CA ILE A 1217 30.69 -68.64 -6.94
C ILE A 1217 29.19 -68.52 -6.63
N ILE A 1218 28.86 -68.27 -5.36
CA ILE A 1218 27.48 -68.01 -4.94
C ILE A 1218 27.31 -66.52 -4.67
N MET A 1219 26.32 -65.91 -5.34
CA MET A 1219 25.97 -64.50 -5.23
C MET A 1219 24.72 -64.33 -4.38
N ILE A 1220 24.81 -63.47 -3.37
CA ILE A 1220 23.71 -63.06 -2.52
C ILE A 1220 23.26 -61.66 -2.91
N VAL A 1221 21.96 -61.49 -3.09
CA VAL A 1221 21.32 -60.24 -3.54
C VAL A 1221 20.38 -59.71 -2.45
N CYS A 1222 20.66 -58.50 -1.99
CA CYS A 1222 19.89 -57.76 -1.02
C CYS A 1222 19.11 -56.62 -1.70
N GLY A 1223 17.81 -56.51 -1.43
CA GLY A 1223 16.97 -55.39 -1.91
C GLY A 1223 16.86 -54.22 -0.91
N ARG A 1224 16.06 -53.21 -1.26
CA ARG A 1224 15.78 -52.01 -0.42
C ARG A 1224 15.32 -52.37 1.00
N GLU A 1225 14.48 -53.38 1.15
CA GLU A 1225 13.98 -53.82 2.47
C GLU A 1225 15.10 -54.30 3.42
N HIS A 1226 16.15 -54.92 2.86
CA HIS A 1226 17.31 -55.35 3.66
C HIS A 1226 18.14 -54.13 4.09
N LEU A 1227 18.30 -53.15 3.19
CA LEU A 1227 18.99 -51.90 3.50
C LEU A 1227 18.26 -51.11 4.59
N GLU A 1228 16.93 -51.02 4.53
CA GLU A 1228 16.07 -50.42 5.57
C GLU A 1228 16.16 -51.20 6.89
N GLY A 1229 16.34 -52.54 6.84
CA GLY A 1229 16.64 -53.35 8.02
C GLY A 1229 17.96 -52.98 8.70
N PHE A 1230 19.03 -52.74 7.92
CA PHE A 1230 20.32 -52.29 8.45
C PHE A 1230 20.27 -50.88 9.06
N MET A 1231 19.35 -50.01 8.62
CA MET A 1231 19.18 -48.67 9.19
C MET A 1231 18.66 -48.65 10.63
N ARG A 1232 18.26 -49.79 11.21
CA ARG A 1232 17.89 -49.86 12.63
C ARG A 1232 19.08 -49.70 13.57
N TYR A 1233 20.29 -49.94 13.06
CA TYR A 1233 21.52 -49.93 13.85
C TYR A 1233 22.24 -48.59 13.74
N VAL A 1234 22.58 -48.01 14.89
CA VAL A 1234 23.19 -46.66 14.98
C VAL A 1234 24.51 -46.56 14.22
N GLU A 1235 25.28 -47.64 14.18
CA GLU A 1235 26.59 -47.73 13.52
C GLU A 1235 26.48 -47.67 11.98
N LEU A 1236 25.31 -47.97 11.42
CA LEU A 1236 25.09 -48.02 9.98
C LEU A 1236 24.13 -46.93 9.48
N ALA A 1237 23.19 -46.48 10.32
CA ALA A 1237 22.04 -45.67 9.93
C ALA A 1237 22.40 -44.35 9.23
N ASP A 1238 23.37 -43.60 9.75
CA ASP A 1238 23.71 -42.27 9.21
C ASP A 1238 24.47 -42.37 7.88
N ALA A 1239 25.37 -43.35 7.72
CA ALA A 1239 26.08 -43.61 6.47
C ALA A 1239 25.14 -44.16 5.37
N ILE A 1240 24.21 -45.06 5.73
CA ILE A 1240 23.16 -45.50 4.79
C ILE A 1240 22.29 -44.32 4.34
N LYS A 1241 21.94 -43.42 5.27
CA LYS A 1241 21.13 -42.23 4.97
C LYS A 1241 21.86 -41.29 4.01
N GLY A 1242 23.11 -40.94 4.29
CA GLY A 1242 23.93 -40.09 3.42
C GLY A 1242 23.97 -40.61 1.99
N TRP A 1243 24.28 -41.90 1.83
CA TRP A 1243 24.34 -42.53 0.52
C TRP A 1243 22.99 -42.53 -0.21
N LEU A 1244 21.87 -42.75 0.49
CA LEU A 1244 20.53 -42.71 -0.12
C LEU A 1244 20.15 -41.31 -0.60
N GLU A 1245 20.56 -40.25 0.11
CA GLU A 1245 20.33 -38.85 -0.27
C GLU A 1245 21.16 -38.46 -1.50
N GLU A 1246 22.44 -38.81 -1.51
CA GLU A 1246 23.36 -38.43 -2.58
C GLU A 1246 23.10 -39.18 -3.90
N THR A 1247 22.59 -40.41 -3.83
CA THR A 1247 22.30 -41.25 -5.01
C THR A 1247 20.88 -41.11 -5.57
N ARG A 1248 20.09 -40.15 -5.07
CA ARG A 1248 18.67 -39.95 -5.43
C ARG A 1248 18.46 -39.22 -6.77
N ARG A 1249 19.50 -38.58 -7.33
CA ARG A 1249 19.45 -37.78 -8.57
C ARG A 1249 19.43 -38.61 -9.84
#